data_AF-A0A929AZF9-F1
#
_entry.id   AF-A0A929AZF9-F1
#
_cell.length_a   1.000
_cell.length_b   1.000
_cell.length_c   1.000
_cell.angle_alpha   90.00
_cell.angle_beta   90.00
_cell.angle_gamma   90.00
#
_symmetry.space_group_name_H-M   'P 1'
#
loop_
_entity.id
_entity.type
_entity.pdbx_description
1 polymer ?
#
loop_
_entity_poly.entity_id
_entity_poly.type
_entity_poly.pdbx_seq_one_letter_code
_entity_poly.pdbx_strand_id
1 'polypeptide(L)'
;MFEHLGDLIGGAFSLSQEAFQRIINLPEGQTAALLVVLTAGLSLGVGQSIILFINRVRPARFVFSLLLNAVLFTCGFLFLVFSTWSIGWLPGLVRIPWSDLVKALGLSYAPLHFSFLAALPYAGVPILNLLSVWHLLVMVVGFSAIAQVSAASAFVHVAFGWFMLQVLEGTIGQPIAKFGQRLTKRVSGVELANKRSELRAIVQSGLETRLSSLESERALEERQAQSPALSFSISTQPRDATVAITSPSLDNVRVLSADTETLGVRLNHRLQGIPQAVRLGLILLGMILLFLLIAILLDPIHENLFGWYENLPRLARWIVELTWIGIVAIVFAGLLAPLETLGWWAGWYGDNLDDRPAQIVPSQPLGQSGAAAPATQDRPSRYVVYVDGVGQSSEEYTPDVVEFVRALQVVLPKDVEFVQGLMLYSVLNKPLNQDRPLAWVWRLADKMRWQNPTSLMGFMVNLRNAWIVAVSADKRYGPIYNQGIAKVLYKGLLERGYQAGEGIPITLIGYSGGAQMSVAVAPYLRRVLGGEIEVISLGGVMSANNNFLKLEHLYHLVGDKDGVAHLGPILFPGRRKWLPLSYWNRAMRKGKISQISLGPMGHQVPGGMMDPNALLPNGQSHLQHTIAIILSILQGRLLVSTPHRPRQISNYERYKQADFNNYTYYPLTQTVDWQWYRPIAPWIGRLILPKSSERREVRGVWFEVHHAPRGYESLVGQTVMLRWMDLPIVKELVRAVTRDVHFSVDAEYSSRYGGSIHPERLNHWRQVGPLESLAGSHPTDDLIVMLAGEVRVEQSEARNYPILRIAHQPIEITGRYYALVQFLAPIPNTDRFQVKHFNSISRQFDGWEEVVRLPQVLLAQAYGSYPSSTHNLEQTPLNETGWYIYGAKDADGFFVVQALAPRSLFRLQPDRVVFGSKASYRYIGRESWANAAAQKGKISSVLCVGKHYTEQIQAAIDDWKKGDRALLLHVYGGIGGNKKEPAAATPIFFGHFAYGLATVIRDPLSDELRFEIQYYQVYTHNTDGLTAGTIHWSRYMGDRQFGWLGNRPVCDILIKFEPFTGDFDINGTRRSALSNMLNQLEAMTARYRIGDGTGATYVGPANNCAQDSNQALFASIRSLSQAIAANQTLLQTWLADNPSQAPRYQQLLDVKEKLYRKLQPLGAPRTDWETNEFNLGTTMEDEPLRNLWVGLGSWRTLLPRKASDTIVKVFLEHGASVWVLRTNQIGGYDPDIEPIAPMTL
;
A
#
# COMPACT_ATOMS: atom_id res chain seq x y z
N MET A 1 33.68 -15.70 42.81
CA MET A 1 32.97 -15.25 41.60
C MET A 1 31.53 -15.78 41.45
N PHE A 2 31.31 -17.10 41.26
CA PHE A 2 30.01 -17.64 40.84
C PHE A 2 28.90 -17.58 41.91
N GLU A 3 29.23 -17.74 43.19
CA GLU A 3 28.25 -17.67 44.30
C GLU A 3 27.60 -16.28 44.44
N HIS A 4 28.34 -15.19 44.14
CA HIS A 4 27.82 -13.82 44.22
C HIS A 4 27.14 -13.34 42.92
N LEU A 5 27.32 -14.05 41.80
CA LEU A 5 26.80 -13.61 40.50
C LEU A 5 25.28 -13.74 40.43
N GLY A 6 24.70 -14.79 41.04
CA GLY A 6 23.26 -14.98 41.15
C GLY A 6 22.58 -13.83 41.89
N ASP A 7 23.12 -13.46 43.06
CA ASP A 7 22.60 -12.35 43.88
C ASP A 7 22.69 -11.00 43.16
N LEU A 8 23.76 -10.75 42.42
CA LEU A 8 23.93 -9.52 41.63
C LEU A 8 22.92 -9.46 40.47
N ILE A 9 22.72 -10.57 39.76
CA ILE A 9 21.73 -10.67 38.66
C ILE A 9 20.31 -10.50 39.21
N GLY A 10 19.97 -11.14 40.34
CA GLY A 10 18.67 -10.99 41.00
C GLY A 10 18.44 -9.58 41.53
N GLY A 11 19.47 -8.97 42.12
CA GLY A 11 19.46 -7.57 42.56
C GLY A 11 19.27 -6.59 41.41
N ALA A 12 19.91 -6.82 40.26
CA ALA A 12 19.70 -6.03 39.05
C ALA A 12 18.29 -6.20 38.49
N PHE A 13 17.74 -7.42 38.51
CA PHE A 13 16.36 -7.70 38.09
C PHE A 13 15.31 -6.99 38.94
N SER A 14 15.53 -6.92 40.25
CA SER A 14 14.66 -6.27 41.23
C SER A 14 14.90 -4.75 41.36
N LEU A 15 15.75 -4.16 40.50
CA LEU A 15 16.10 -2.74 40.53
C LEU A 15 16.72 -2.28 41.86
N SER A 16 17.43 -3.17 42.55
CA SER A 16 18.11 -2.88 43.82
C SER A 16 19.35 -2.02 43.60
N GLN A 17 19.38 -0.82 44.19
CA GLN A 17 20.55 0.06 44.17
C GLN A 17 21.76 -0.58 44.89
N GLU A 18 21.51 -1.38 45.91
CA GLU A 18 22.55 -2.08 46.67
C GLU A 18 23.35 -3.04 45.79
N ALA A 19 22.70 -3.70 44.82
CA ALA A 19 23.39 -4.62 43.90
C ALA A 19 24.41 -3.89 43.02
N PHE A 20 24.09 -2.68 42.56
CA PHE A 20 25.00 -1.84 41.79
C PHE A 20 26.16 -1.29 42.62
N GLN A 21 25.92 -1.00 43.90
CA GLN A 21 26.99 -0.59 44.82
C GLN A 21 27.90 -1.77 45.18
N ARG A 22 27.34 -2.97 45.37
CA ARG A 22 28.11 -4.20 45.66
C ARG A 22 29.03 -4.57 44.49
N ILE A 23 28.58 -4.53 43.24
CA ILE A 23 29.43 -4.90 42.10
C ILE A 23 30.63 -3.97 41.91
N ILE A 24 30.52 -2.69 42.26
CA ILE A 24 31.65 -1.75 42.20
C ILE A 24 32.77 -2.16 43.16
N ASN A 25 32.38 -2.58 44.37
CA ASN A 25 33.32 -2.91 45.45
C ASN A 25 33.89 -4.34 45.35
N LEU A 26 33.42 -5.15 44.40
CA LEU A 26 33.97 -6.49 44.17
C LEU A 26 35.30 -6.44 43.40
N PRO A 27 36.36 -7.12 43.88
CA PRO A 27 37.65 -7.20 43.19
C PRO A 27 37.54 -7.73 41.75
N GLU A 28 36.64 -8.68 41.51
CA GLU A 28 36.38 -9.29 40.20
C GLU A 28 35.18 -8.65 39.45
N GLY A 29 34.69 -7.48 39.90
CA GLY A 29 33.45 -6.88 39.40
C GLY A 29 33.44 -6.55 37.91
N GLN A 30 34.60 -6.18 37.33
CA GLN A 30 34.70 -5.93 35.88
C GLN A 30 34.56 -7.22 35.07
N THR A 31 35.19 -8.31 35.52
CA THR A 31 35.09 -9.63 34.88
C THR A 31 33.66 -10.14 34.93
N ALA A 32 32.99 -9.99 36.08
CA ALA A 32 31.59 -10.33 36.23
C ALA A 32 30.70 -9.54 35.26
N ALA A 33 30.89 -8.22 35.15
CA ALA A 33 30.13 -7.36 34.25
C ALA A 33 30.33 -7.70 32.77
N LEU A 34 31.57 -7.99 32.34
CA LEU A 34 31.85 -8.42 30.96
C LEU A 34 31.27 -9.80 30.65
N LEU A 35 31.30 -10.72 31.62
CA LEU A 35 30.69 -12.04 31.48
C LEU A 35 29.18 -11.93 31.32
N VAL A 36 28.51 -11.09 32.14
CA VAL A 36 27.07 -10.77 32.04
C VAL A 36 26.74 -10.22 30.64
N VAL A 37 27.53 -9.29 30.11
CA VAL A 37 27.29 -8.73 28.77
C VAL A 37 27.50 -9.80 27.68
N LEU A 38 28.53 -10.64 27.80
CA LEU A 38 28.83 -11.68 26.82
C LEU A 38 27.74 -12.75 26.77
N THR A 39 27.28 -13.24 27.93
CA THR A 39 26.19 -14.23 28.02
C THR A 39 24.85 -13.63 27.58
N ALA A 40 24.58 -12.36 27.89
CA ALA A 40 23.43 -11.63 27.34
C ALA A 40 23.50 -11.51 25.82
N GLY A 41 24.67 -11.20 25.26
CA GLY A 41 24.90 -11.14 23.81
C GLY A 41 24.70 -12.49 23.13
N LEU A 42 25.18 -13.58 23.73
CA LEU A 42 24.95 -14.94 23.25
C LEU A 42 23.46 -15.31 23.30
N SER A 43 22.79 -15.01 24.42
CA SER A 43 21.36 -15.23 24.61
C SER A 43 20.52 -14.48 23.57
N LEU A 44 20.85 -13.21 23.30
CA LEU A 44 20.23 -12.41 22.25
C LEU A 44 20.50 -12.99 20.85
N GLY A 45 21.73 -13.43 20.60
CA GLY A 45 22.10 -14.12 19.36
C GLY A 45 21.26 -15.37 19.12
N VAL A 46 21.03 -16.18 20.16
CA VAL A 46 20.13 -17.35 20.10
C VAL A 46 18.69 -16.90 19.81
N GLY A 47 18.20 -15.88 20.52
CA GLY A 47 16.85 -15.31 20.32
C GLY A 47 16.60 -14.76 18.92
N GLN A 48 17.64 -14.31 18.23
CA GLN A 48 17.60 -13.75 16.87
C GLN A 48 18.17 -14.69 15.78
N SER A 49 18.45 -15.94 16.14
CA SER A 49 19.14 -16.91 15.29
C SER A 49 18.44 -17.22 13.96
N ILE A 50 17.14 -16.93 13.85
CA ILE A 50 16.36 -17.03 12.60
C ILE A 50 17.05 -16.35 11.41
N ILE A 51 17.75 -15.24 11.61
CA ILE A 51 18.45 -14.52 10.52
C ILE A 51 19.49 -15.43 9.86
N LEU A 52 20.20 -16.24 10.64
CA LEU A 52 21.20 -17.18 10.14
C LEU A 52 20.53 -18.33 9.35
N PHE A 53 19.35 -18.78 9.78
CA PHE A 53 18.57 -19.78 9.05
C PHE A 53 18.04 -19.24 7.72
N ILE A 54 17.50 -18.02 7.69
CA ILE A 54 16.98 -17.41 6.46
C ILE A 54 18.08 -17.33 5.39
N ASN A 55 19.30 -16.96 5.81
CA ASN A 55 20.48 -16.89 4.96
C ASN A 55 21.14 -18.27 4.69
N ARG A 56 20.50 -19.38 5.08
CA ARG A 56 20.96 -20.77 4.87
C ARG A 56 22.39 -21.04 5.35
N VAL A 57 22.76 -20.50 6.51
CA VAL A 57 24.08 -20.74 7.13
C VAL A 57 24.22 -22.23 7.53
N ARG A 58 25.37 -22.83 7.23
CA ARG A 58 25.65 -24.25 7.56
C ARG A 58 25.81 -24.47 9.09
N PRO A 59 25.46 -25.66 9.64
CA PRO A 59 25.43 -25.90 11.09
C PRO A 59 26.73 -25.57 11.85
N ALA A 60 27.91 -25.93 11.33
CA ALA A 60 29.17 -25.60 11.99
C ALA A 60 29.45 -24.09 12.03
N ARG A 61 29.12 -23.37 10.95
CA ARG A 61 29.29 -21.91 10.85
C ARG A 61 28.25 -21.14 11.68
N PHE A 62 27.10 -21.74 11.92
CA PHE A 62 26.04 -21.19 12.76
C PHE A 62 26.54 -20.96 14.20
N VAL A 63 27.20 -21.94 14.81
CA VAL A 63 27.75 -21.81 16.18
C VAL A 63 28.83 -20.73 16.24
N PHE A 64 29.76 -20.70 15.28
CA PHE A 64 30.78 -19.66 15.21
C PHE A 64 30.19 -18.26 14.97
N SER A 65 29.10 -18.15 14.21
CA SER A 65 28.39 -16.89 13.98
C SER A 65 27.70 -16.39 15.24
N LEU A 66 27.12 -17.30 16.06
CA LEU A 66 26.56 -16.93 17.36
C LEU A 66 27.63 -16.43 18.33
N LEU A 67 28.77 -17.12 18.43
CA LEU A 67 29.90 -16.70 19.27
C LEU A 67 30.47 -15.35 18.82
N LEU A 68 30.66 -15.17 17.50
CA LEU A 68 31.12 -13.91 16.95
C LEU A 68 30.14 -12.76 17.25
N ASN A 69 28.83 -13.00 17.10
CA ASN A 69 27.82 -12.00 17.42
C ASN A 69 27.86 -11.60 18.90
N ALA A 70 28.06 -12.55 19.81
CA ALA A 70 28.22 -12.26 21.23
C ALA A 70 29.45 -11.37 21.50
N VAL A 71 30.58 -11.65 20.85
CA VAL A 71 31.80 -10.82 20.96
C VAL A 71 31.58 -9.41 20.40
N LEU A 72 30.99 -9.30 19.21
CA LEU A 72 30.67 -8.00 18.59
C LEU A 72 29.70 -7.20 19.44
N PHE A 73 28.74 -7.87 20.08
CA PHE A 73 27.81 -7.26 21.03
C PHE A 73 28.54 -6.69 22.25
N THR A 74 29.48 -7.44 22.84
CA THR A 74 30.33 -6.95 23.94
C THR A 74 31.19 -5.76 23.52
N CYS A 75 31.72 -5.73 22.28
CA CYS A 75 32.41 -4.55 21.76
C CYS A 75 31.48 -3.33 21.64
N GLY A 76 30.24 -3.54 21.18
CA GLY A 76 29.22 -2.48 21.13
C GLY A 76 28.88 -1.92 22.52
N PHE A 77 28.78 -2.79 23.53
CA PHE A 77 28.65 -2.38 24.93
C PHE A 77 29.82 -1.50 25.39
N LEU A 78 31.06 -1.88 25.13
CA LEU A 78 32.22 -1.07 25.51
C LEU A 78 32.19 0.31 24.84
N PHE A 79 31.65 0.39 23.62
CA PHE A 79 31.47 1.64 22.91
C PHE A 79 30.35 2.51 23.52
N LEU A 80 29.26 1.90 24.01
CA LEU A 80 28.23 2.59 24.80
C LEU A 80 28.79 3.11 26.15
N VAL A 81 29.62 2.33 26.82
CA VAL A 81 30.30 2.79 28.05
C VAL A 81 31.19 3.99 27.72
N PHE A 82 31.91 3.94 26.59
CA PHE A 82 32.73 5.06 26.13
C PHE A 82 31.96 6.31 25.77
N SER A 83 30.85 6.19 25.05
CA SER A 83 30.00 7.34 24.76
C SER A 83 29.46 7.97 26.05
N THR A 84 28.98 7.14 26.99
CA THR A 84 28.44 7.60 28.28
C THR A 84 29.52 8.26 29.15
N TRP A 85 30.72 7.67 29.21
CA TRP A 85 31.87 8.24 29.92
C TRP A 85 32.31 9.58 29.30
N SER A 86 32.34 9.68 27.96
CA SER A 86 32.75 10.90 27.25
C SER A 86 31.85 12.10 27.55
N ILE A 87 30.57 11.85 27.81
CA ILE A 87 29.58 12.90 28.11
C ILE A 87 29.77 13.49 29.51
N GLY A 88 30.30 12.72 30.46
CA GLY A 88 30.67 13.26 31.79
C GLY A 88 31.71 14.38 31.73
N TRP A 89 32.36 14.59 30.59
CA TRP A 89 33.30 15.70 30.38
C TRP A 89 32.60 17.02 30.04
N LEU A 90 31.31 17.01 29.73
CA LEU A 90 30.53 18.22 29.43
C LEU A 90 30.16 19.00 30.71
N PRO A 91 30.04 20.33 30.63
CA PRO A 91 29.67 21.16 31.79
C PRO A 91 28.30 20.79 32.36
N GLY A 92 28.22 20.57 33.67
CA GLY A 92 26.96 20.28 34.38
C GLY A 92 26.58 18.80 34.49
N LEU A 93 27.41 17.87 34.00
CA LEU A 93 27.18 16.42 34.08
C LEU A 93 28.16 15.73 35.03
N VAL A 94 27.74 14.63 35.66
CA VAL A 94 28.52 13.92 36.68
C VAL A 94 29.62 13.08 36.03
N ARG A 95 30.86 13.20 36.55
CA ARG A 95 32.00 12.39 36.13
C ARG A 95 32.08 11.12 36.96
N ILE A 96 32.13 9.98 36.28
CA ILE A 96 32.18 8.65 36.90
C ILE A 96 33.40 7.92 36.37
N PRO A 97 34.16 7.20 37.21
CA PRO A 97 35.28 6.39 36.76
C PRO A 97 34.85 5.38 35.70
N TRP A 98 35.66 5.22 34.65
CA TRP A 98 35.41 4.27 33.56
C TRP A 98 35.10 2.86 34.10
N SER A 99 35.91 2.39 35.05
CA SER A 99 35.74 1.08 35.69
C SER A 99 34.34 0.91 36.28
N ASP A 100 33.82 1.92 36.96
CA ASP A 100 32.56 1.82 37.70
C ASP A 100 31.37 1.88 36.73
N LEU A 101 31.51 2.64 35.64
CA LEU A 101 30.58 2.59 34.51
C LEU A 101 30.57 1.22 33.84
N VAL A 102 31.73 0.59 33.58
CA VAL A 102 31.78 -0.78 33.03
C VAL A 102 31.05 -1.76 33.94
N LYS A 103 31.30 -1.70 35.25
CA LYS A 103 30.69 -2.62 36.23
C LYS A 103 29.17 -2.43 36.30
N ALA A 104 28.71 -1.19 36.49
CA ALA A 104 27.30 -0.89 36.67
C ALA A 104 26.47 -1.03 35.39
N LEU A 105 26.96 -0.49 34.27
CA LEU A 105 26.27 -0.65 32.99
C LEU A 105 26.35 -2.09 32.50
N GLY A 106 27.43 -2.82 32.73
CA GLY A 106 27.52 -4.24 32.38
C GLY A 106 26.53 -5.10 33.16
N LEU A 107 26.40 -4.87 34.48
CA LEU A 107 25.37 -5.54 35.28
C LEU A 107 23.95 -5.23 34.79
N SER A 108 23.72 -4.05 34.20
CA SER A 108 22.41 -3.69 33.66
C SER A 108 21.93 -4.58 32.51
N TYR A 109 22.82 -5.35 31.87
CA TYR A 109 22.47 -6.34 30.83
C TYR A 109 21.92 -7.66 31.41
N ALA A 110 21.85 -7.81 32.74
CA ALA A 110 21.28 -8.98 33.41
C ALA A 110 19.90 -9.40 32.84
N PRO A 111 18.92 -8.50 32.58
CA PRO A 111 17.64 -8.87 31.96
C PRO A 111 17.76 -9.55 30.61
N LEU A 112 18.77 -9.20 29.83
CA LEU A 112 18.98 -9.74 28.49
C LEU A 112 19.56 -11.17 28.51
N HIS A 113 19.89 -11.74 29.68
CA HIS A 113 20.18 -13.19 29.80
C HIS A 113 19.01 -14.05 29.37
N PHE A 114 17.79 -13.53 29.48
CA PHE A 114 16.55 -14.19 29.08
C PHE A 114 16.18 -13.94 27.62
N SER A 115 17.03 -13.27 26.84
CA SER A 115 16.76 -12.97 25.43
C SER A 115 16.64 -14.22 24.55
N PHE A 116 17.14 -15.38 24.97
CA PHE A 116 16.93 -16.65 24.26
C PHE A 116 15.44 -17.01 24.18
N LEU A 117 14.62 -16.56 25.14
CA LEU A 117 13.15 -16.70 25.09
C LEU A 117 12.54 -15.93 23.92
N ALA A 118 13.27 -14.98 23.33
CA ALA A 118 12.85 -14.34 22.10
C ALA A 118 12.70 -15.36 20.95
N ALA A 119 13.38 -16.51 20.99
CA ALA A 119 13.19 -17.55 19.99
C ALA A 119 11.82 -18.24 20.09
N LEU A 120 11.07 -18.09 21.20
CA LEU A 120 9.72 -18.64 21.32
C LEU A 120 8.79 -18.10 20.21
N PRO A 121 8.03 -18.98 19.53
CA PRO A 121 7.05 -18.57 18.54
C PRO A 121 5.97 -17.66 19.15
N TYR A 122 5.65 -16.59 18.44
CA TYR A 122 4.68 -15.55 18.74
C TYR A 122 4.98 -14.70 19.98
N ALA A 123 5.23 -15.31 21.15
CA ALA A 123 5.50 -14.64 22.42
C ALA A 123 6.90 -14.00 22.51
N GLY A 124 7.87 -14.51 21.74
CA GLY A 124 9.26 -14.11 21.87
C GLY A 124 9.55 -12.63 21.58
N VAL A 125 8.88 -12.02 20.57
CA VAL A 125 9.07 -10.60 20.25
C VAL A 125 8.54 -9.69 21.39
N PRO A 126 7.30 -9.88 21.90
CA PRO A 126 6.85 -9.19 23.10
C PRO A 126 7.78 -9.35 24.31
N ILE A 127 8.28 -10.57 24.58
CA ILE A 127 9.22 -10.83 25.68
C ILE A 127 10.50 -10.02 25.48
N LEU A 128 11.09 -10.04 24.29
CA LEU A 128 12.31 -9.29 24.00
C LEU A 128 12.10 -7.78 24.17
N ASN A 129 10.97 -7.25 23.74
CA ASN A 129 10.64 -5.84 23.94
C ASN A 129 10.53 -5.49 25.44
N LEU A 130 9.87 -6.35 26.22
CA LEU A 130 9.76 -6.18 27.66
C LEU A 130 11.14 -6.22 28.34
N LEU A 131 11.97 -7.20 28.00
CA LEU A 131 13.33 -7.31 28.52
C LEU A 131 14.22 -6.13 28.11
N SER A 132 14.02 -5.58 26.91
CA SER A 132 14.76 -4.38 26.44
C SER A 132 14.36 -3.12 27.22
N VAL A 133 13.06 -2.95 27.48
CA VAL A 133 12.56 -1.85 28.34
C VAL A 133 13.05 -2.03 29.76
N TRP A 134 13.01 -3.25 30.29
CA TRP A 134 13.50 -3.57 31.63
C TRP A 134 15.00 -3.28 31.73
N HIS A 135 15.81 -3.74 30.77
CA HIS A 135 17.23 -3.42 30.68
C HIS A 135 17.51 -1.91 30.73
N LEU A 136 16.74 -1.09 30.00
CA LEU A 136 16.87 0.36 30.06
C LEU A 136 16.59 0.90 31.48
N LEU A 137 15.55 0.42 32.16
CA LEU A 137 15.25 0.81 33.54
C LEU A 137 16.37 0.40 34.49
N VAL A 138 16.88 -0.82 34.36
CA VAL A 138 18.02 -1.31 35.14
C VAL A 138 19.26 -0.44 34.90
N MET A 139 19.49 -0.01 33.66
CA MET A 139 20.62 0.87 33.30
C MET A 139 20.50 2.26 33.95
N VAL A 140 19.29 2.82 34.01
CA VAL A 140 19.01 4.10 34.68
C VAL A 140 19.20 3.99 36.19
N VAL A 141 18.69 2.92 36.81
CA VAL A 141 18.87 2.66 38.25
C VAL A 141 20.33 2.44 38.58
N GLY A 142 21.04 1.65 37.77
CA GLY A 142 22.47 1.42 37.92
C GLY A 142 23.27 2.72 37.84
N PHE A 143 22.99 3.58 36.85
CA PHE A 143 23.64 4.88 36.75
C PHE A 143 23.32 5.79 37.95
N SER A 144 22.05 5.83 38.41
CA SER A 144 21.62 6.61 39.57
C SER A 144 22.34 6.16 40.86
N ALA A 145 22.48 4.85 41.07
CA ALA A 145 23.12 4.27 42.26
C ALA A 145 24.61 4.64 42.38
N ILE A 146 25.31 4.79 41.25
CA ILE A 146 26.75 5.08 41.22
C ILE A 146 27.04 6.59 41.14
N ALA A 147 26.17 7.35 40.48
CA ALA A 147 26.32 8.79 40.30
C ALA A 147 25.72 9.59 41.46
N GLN A 148 24.96 8.95 42.34
CA GLN A 148 24.19 9.55 43.44
C GLN A 148 23.28 10.71 42.98
N VAL A 149 22.68 10.56 41.79
CA VAL A 149 21.73 11.53 41.21
C VAL A 149 20.32 10.96 41.18
N SER A 150 19.32 11.84 41.04
CA SER A 150 17.93 11.42 40.85
C SER A 150 17.76 10.56 39.60
N ALA A 151 16.76 9.67 39.59
CA ALA A 151 16.45 8.81 38.45
C ALA A 151 16.17 9.60 37.15
N ALA A 152 15.57 10.80 37.27
CA ALA A 152 15.34 11.69 36.13
C ALA A 152 16.66 12.20 35.53
N SER A 153 17.62 12.60 36.37
CA SER A 153 18.95 13.01 35.93
C SER A 153 19.71 11.83 35.31
N ALA A 154 19.66 10.65 35.94
CA ALA A 154 20.27 9.43 35.41
C ALA A 154 19.71 9.04 34.03
N PHE A 155 18.39 9.14 33.83
CA PHE A 155 17.76 8.91 32.54
C PHE A 155 18.29 9.86 31.46
N VAL A 156 18.42 11.14 31.78
CA VAL A 156 18.98 12.14 30.85
C VAL A 156 20.41 11.77 30.45
N HIS A 157 21.25 11.36 31.41
CA HIS A 157 22.64 10.96 31.13
C HIS A 157 22.72 9.71 30.24
N VAL A 158 21.92 8.69 30.54
CA VAL A 158 21.83 7.46 29.72
C VAL A 158 21.32 7.77 28.31
N ALA A 159 20.32 8.65 28.18
CA ALA A 159 19.76 9.06 26.89
C ALA A 159 20.77 9.86 26.05
N PHE A 160 21.51 10.80 26.65
CA PHE A 160 22.62 11.48 25.96
C PHE A 160 23.73 10.51 25.60
N GLY A 161 24.08 9.56 26.48
CA GLY A 161 25.04 8.46 26.23
C GLY A 161 24.71 7.69 24.96
N TRP A 162 23.44 7.31 24.83
CA TRP A 162 22.91 6.64 23.65
C TRP A 162 22.89 7.55 22.41
N PHE A 163 22.55 8.84 22.54
CA PHE A 163 22.59 9.78 21.41
C PHE A 163 24.03 9.96 20.88
N MET A 164 25.00 10.12 21.77
CA MET A 164 26.42 10.23 21.41
C MET A 164 26.93 8.93 20.77
N LEU A 165 26.47 7.76 21.24
CA LEU A 165 26.75 6.48 20.60
C LEU A 165 26.29 6.48 19.13
N GLN A 166 25.07 6.95 18.84
CA GLN A 166 24.58 7.06 17.45
C GLN A 166 25.42 8.00 16.59
N VAL A 167 25.86 9.14 17.13
CA VAL A 167 26.77 10.08 16.42
C VAL A 167 28.12 9.44 16.14
N LEU A 168 28.68 8.71 17.10
CA LEU A 168 29.96 8.04 16.97
C LEU A 168 29.90 6.84 16.00
N GLU A 169 28.81 6.06 16.00
CA GLU A 169 28.56 5.00 15.01
C GLU A 169 28.49 5.55 13.58
N GLY A 170 27.88 6.72 13.40
CA GLY A 170 27.77 7.40 12.10
C GLY A 170 29.06 8.01 11.57
N THR A 171 30.07 8.23 12.43
CA THR A 171 31.31 8.94 12.09
C THR A 171 32.55 8.02 12.18
N ILE A 172 33.07 7.80 13.39
CA ILE A 172 34.33 7.08 13.67
C ILE A 172 34.10 5.56 13.75
N GLY A 173 32.87 5.11 14.02
CA GLY A 173 32.51 3.70 14.13
C GLY A 173 32.33 2.96 12.79
N GLN A 174 32.18 3.67 11.66
CA GLN A 174 31.94 3.04 10.36
C GLN A 174 33.05 2.07 9.88
N PRO A 175 34.35 2.38 10.02
CA PRO A 175 35.42 1.43 9.67
C PRO A 175 35.36 0.15 10.51
N ILE A 176 35.03 0.27 11.81
CA ILE A 176 34.91 -0.87 12.73
C ILE A 176 33.67 -1.71 12.37
N ALA A 177 32.54 -1.07 12.07
CA ALA A 177 31.34 -1.74 11.61
C ALA A 177 31.58 -2.50 10.28
N LYS A 178 32.29 -1.88 9.31
CA LYS A 178 32.70 -2.53 8.05
C LYS A 178 33.62 -3.72 8.30
N PHE A 179 34.53 -3.62 9.26
CA PHE A 179 35.39 -4.74 9.67
C PHE A 179 34.56 -5.88 10.30
N GLY A 180 33.65 -5.56 11.22
CA GLY A 180 32.72 -6.53 11.80
C GLY A 180 31.85 -7.24 10.75
N GLN A 181 31.35 -6.50 9.75
CA GLN A 181 30.62 -7.08 8.62
C GLN A 181 31.48 -8.03 7.77
N ARG A 182 32.74 -7.67 7.48
CA ARG A 182 33.68 -8.55 6.76
C ARG A 182 33.96 -9.84 7.53
N LEU A 183 34.16 -9.73 8.84
CA LEU A 183 34.39 -10.89 9.71
C LEU A 183 33.15 -11.79 9.76
N THR A 184 31.96 -11.19 9.90
CA THR A 184 30.69 -11.91 9.88
C THR A 184 30.45 -12.62 8.54
N LYS A 185 30.78 -11.99 7.41
CA LYS A 185 30.70 -12.62 6.06
C LYS A 185 31.65 -13.82 5.94
N ARG A 186 32.87 -13.72 6.47
CA ARG A 186 33.83 -14.86 6.47
C ARG A 186 33.37 -16.01 7.36
N VAL A 187 32.85 -15.71 8.55
CA VAL A 187 32.45 -16.72 9.54
C VAL A 187 31.13 -17.41 9.14
N SER A 188 30.13 -16.66 8.69
CA SER A 188 28.87 -17.22 8.19
C SER A 188 29.04 -17.89 6.81
N GLY A 189 29.98 -17.40 6.01
CA GLY A 189 30.33 -17.89 4.68
C GLY A 189 29.22 -17.75 3.64
N VAL A 190 28.29 -16.83 3.89
CA VAL A 190 27.22 -16.37 3.00
C VAL A 190 27.11 -14.85 3.14
N GLU A 191 26.51 -14.18 2.16
CA GLU A 191 26.18 -12.76 2.28
C GLU A 191 24.91 -12.62 3.12
N LEU A 192 25.05 -12.12 4.35
CA LEU A 192 23.93 -11.99 5.26
C LEU A 192 23.06 -10.80 4.88
N ALA A 193 21.88 -11.08 4.33
CA ALA A 193 20.81 -10.11 4.27
C ALA A 193 20.37 -9.79 5.70
N ASN A 194 20.47 -8.51 6.09
CA ASN A 194 20.13 -8.03 7.43
C ASN A 194 19.01 -6.98 7.41
N LYS A 195 18.67 -6.43 6.23
CA LYS A 195 17.53 -5.52 6.07
C LYS A 195 16.24 -6.30 5.92
N ARG A 196 15.16 -5.78 6.51
CA ARG A 196 13.83 -6.40 6.45
C ARG A 196 13.32 -6.58 5.01
N SER A 197 13.62 -5.65 4.10
CA SER A 197 13.20 -5.74 2.69
C SER A 197 13.92 -6.87 1.94
N GLU A 198 15.23 -6.98 2.10
CA GLU A 198 16.07 -8.03 1.52
C GLU A 198 15.65 -9.41 2.05
N LEU A 199 15.46 -9.54 3.37
CA LEU A 199 14.95 -10.77 3.99
C LEU A 199 13.55 -11.15 3.46
N ARG A 200 12.65 -10.18 3.29
CA ARG A 200 11.31 -10.43 2.74
C ARG A 200 11.38 -10.87 1.28
N ALA A 201 12.27 -10.29 0.48
CA ALA A 201 12.47 -10.67 -0.92
C ALA A 201 12.98 -12.12 -1.04
N ILE A 202 13.98 -12.50 -0.24
CA ILE A 202 14.52 -13.88 -0.18
C ILE A 202 13.41 -14.88 0.19
N VAL A 203 12.58 -14.54 1.18
CA VAL A 203 11.47 -15.40 1.59
C VAL A 203 10.38 -15.46 0.52
N GLN A 204 10.09 -14.38 -0.20
CA GLN A 204 9.03 -14.35 -1.21
C GLN A 204 9.40 -15.04 -2.52
N SER A 205 10.65 -14.93 -3.00
CA SER A 205 11.09 -15.60 -4.23
C SER A 205 11.26 -17.12 -4.07
N GLY A 206 11.43 -17.59 -2.84
CA GLY A 206 11.68 -18.99 -2.52
C GLY A 206 10.57 -19.95 -2.94
N LEU A 207 9.29 -19.56 -2.81
CA LEU A 207 8.15 -20.40 -3.19
C LEU A 207 8.01 -20.52 -4.71
N GLU A 208 8.02 -19.40 -5.43
CA GLU A 208 7.87 -19.37 -6.89
C GLU A 208 8.95 -20.21 -7.57
N THR A 209 10.20 -20.09 -7.11
CA THR A 209 11.34 -20.86 -7.63
C THR A 209 11.20 -22.37 -7.37
N ARG A 210 10.63 -22.77 -6.22
CA ARG A 210 10.46 -24.19 -5.84
C ARG A 210 9.23 -24.84 -6.49
N LEU A 211 8.25 -24.05 -6.91
CA LEU A 211 7.05 -24.55 -7.58
C LEU A 211 7.27 -24.63 -9.10
N SER A 212 8.01 -23.69 -9.70
CA SER A 212 8.40 -23.78 -11.11
C SER A 212 9.30 -24.97 -11.40
N SER A 213 10.16 -25.36 -10.45
CA SER A 213 10.96 -26.59 -10.56
C SER A 213 10.09 -27.85 -10.58
N LEU A 214 9.04 -27.91 -9.74
CA LEU A 214 8.10 -29.04 -9.70
C LEU A 214 7.27 -29.17 -10.99
N GLU A 215 6.80 -28.06 -11.54
CA GLU A 215 6.10 -28.05 -12.84
C GLU A 215 7.02 -28.53 -13.97
N SER A 216 8.30 -28.14 -13.92
CA SER A 216 9.32 -28.56 -14.89
C SER A 216 9.65 -30.05 -14.79
N GLU A 217 9.81 -30.58 -13.57
CA GLU A 217 10.04 -32.01 -13.29
C GLU A 217 8.86 -32.87 -13.76
N ARG A 218 7.62 -32.45 -13.47
CA ARG A 218 6.42 -33.16 -13.94
C ARG A 218 6.30 -33.14 -15.46
N ALA A 219 6.61 -32.01 -16.11
CA ALA A 219 6.63 -31.92 -17.57
C ALA A 219 7.71 -32.82 -18.20
N LEU A 220 8.82 -33.07 -17.49
CA LEU A 220 9.87 -34.01 -17.88
C LEU A 220 9.42 -35.47 -17.71
N GLU A 221 8.77 -35.82 -16.60
CA GLU A 221 8.21 -37.15 -16.35
C GLU A 221 7.09 -37.50 -17.35
N GLU A 222 6.19 -36.57 -17.64
CA GLU A 222 5.12 -36.76 -18.64
C GLU A 222 5.69 -36.93 -20.06
N ARG A 223 6.79 -36.24 -20.41
CA ARG A 223 7.51 -36.45 -21.69
C ARG A 223 8.22 -37.80 -21.75
N GLN A 224 8.76 -38.28 -20.63
CA GLN A 224 9.40 -39.60 -20.56
C GLN A 224 8.38 -40.74 -20.60
N ALA A 225 7.21 -40.58 -19.97
CA ALA A 225 6.12 -41.55 -19.99
C ALA A 225 5.42 -41.67 -21.36
N GLN A 226 5.53 -40.65 -22.22
CA GLN A 226 4.94 -40.64 -23.57
C GLN A 226 5.88 -41.11 -24.70
N SER A 227 7.13 -41.50 -24.39
CA SER A 227 8.04 -42.10 -25.39
C SER A 227 7.87 -43.62 -25.43
N PRO A 228 7.52 -44.24 -26.58
CA PRO A 228 7.40 -45.69 -26.65
C PRO A 228 8.80 -46.33 -26.55
N ALA A 229 8.92 -47.30 -25.63
CA ALA A 229 10.14 -48.06 -25.39
C ALA A 229 10.60 -48.78 -26.68
N LEU A 230 11.68 -48.29 -27.28
CA LEU A 230 12.45 -49.06 -28.26
C LEU A 230 13.34 -50.05 -27.51
N SER A 231 12.88 -51.30 -27.51
CA SER A 231 13.66 -52.47 -27.14
C SER A 231 14.82 -52.62 -28.13
N PHE A 232 16.06 -52.52 -27.65
CA PHE A 232 17.23 -52.92 -28.43
C PHE A 232 17.94 -54.09 -27.75
N SER A 233 17.76 -55.25 -28.38
CA SER A 233 18.46 -56.49 -28.13
C SER A 233 19.96 -56.33 -28.44
N ILE A 234 20.80 -56.82 -27.54
CA ILE A 234 22.24 -56.86 -27.71
C ILE A 234 22.59 -58.00 -28.68
N SER A 235 23.21 -57.66 -29.82
CA SER A 235 23.93 -58.59 -30.68
C SER A 235 25.35 -58.08 -30.92
N THR A 236 26.25 -59.04 -30.98
CA THR A 236 27.72 -58.97 -30.90
C THR A 236 28.44 -58.60 -32.21
N GLN A 237 29.68 -58.13 -32.06
CA GLN A 237 30.86 -58.16 -32.97
C GLN A 237 31.29 -56.83 -33.68
N PRO A 238 32.61 -56.66 -33.99
CA PRO A 238 33.33 -55.40 -33.82
C PRO A 238 33.99 -54.80 -35.10
N ARG A 239 34.50 -53.56 -34.94
CA ARG A 239 35.57 -52.83 -35.69
C ARG A 239 35.41 -52.65 -37.21
N ASP A 240 35.32 -51.40 -37.68
CA ASP A 240 36.41 -50.70 -38.39
C ASP A 240 36.06 -49.23 -38.79
N ALA A 241 37.14 -48.44 -38.91
CA ALA A 241 37.42 -47.12 -39.52
C ALA A 241 36.35 -46.47 -40.46
N THR A 242 36.18 -45.15 -40.66
CA THR A 242 37.06 -43.96 -40.65
C THR A 242 36.19 -42.69 -40.95
N VAL A 243 36.44 -41.56 -40.25
CA VAL A 243 36.64 -40.14 -40.73
C VAL A 243 35.56 -39.51 -41.67
N ALA A 244 35.03 -38.28 -41.51
CA ALA A 244 35.28 -37.09 -40.69
C ALA A 244 34.12 -36.06 -40.75
N ILE A 245 34.24 -35.07 -39.85
CA ILE A 245 33.86 -33.63 -39.91
C ILE A 245 32.97 -33.27 -38.70
N THR A 246 33.60 -32.76 -37.64
CA THR A 246 32.95 -32.14 -36.48
C THR A 246 33.62 -30.82 -36.12
N SER A 247 32.83 -29.75 -36.16
CA SER A 247 33.09 -28.45 -35.56
C SER A 247 33.07 -28.55 -34.01
N PRO A 248 33.81 -27.70 -33.28
CA PRO A 248 34.09 -27.94 -31.87
C PRO A 248 32.90 -27.59 -30.96
N SER A 249 32.41 -28.58 -30.23
CA SER A 249 31.61 -28.39 -29.03
C SER A 249 32.50 -28.04 -27.83
N LEU A 250 31.94 -27.25 -26.94
CA LEU A 250 32.50 -26.72 -25.69
C LEU A 250 32.72 -27.79 -24.60
N ASP A 251 33.29 -28.93 -24.94
CA ASP A 251 33.64 -29.99 -23.99
C ASP A 251 35.15 -30.25 -24.05
N ASN A 252 35.94 -29.33 -23.49
CA ASN A 252 37.27 -29.58 -22.94
C ASN A 252 37.86 -28.29 -22.33
N VAL A 253 37.23 -27.80 -21.27
CA VAL A 253 38.00 -27.17 -20.19
C VAL A 253 37.92 -28.13 -19.01
N ARG A 254 38.89 -29.05 -18.94
CA ARG A 254 39.30 -29.65 -17.67
C ARG A 254 39.77 -28.52 -16.78
N VAL A 255 38.86 -27.92 -16.03
CA VAL A 255 39.22 -27.23 -14.79
C VAL A 255 39.75 -28.35 -13.90
N LEU A 256 41.07 -28.33 -13.66
CA LEU A 256 41.67 -28.99 -12.51
C LEU A 256 40.88 -28.57 -11.26
N SER A 257 39.92 -29.38 -10.84
CA SER A 257 39.38 -29.31 -9.50
C SER A 257 40.51 -29.75 -8.58
N ALA A 258 41.31 -28.78 -8.13
CA ALA A 258 42.22 -29.00 -7.03
C ALA A 258 41.39 -29.57 -5.87
N ASP A 259 41.72 -30.80 -5.49
CA ASP A 259 41.25 -31.48 -4.29
C ASP A 259 41.43 -30.56 -3.09
N THR A 260 40.38 -29.81 -2.78
CA THR A 260 40.18 -29.21 -1.48
C THR A 260 38.93 -29.83 -0.92
N GLU A 261 39.06 -31.10 -0.53
CA GLU A 261 38.19 -31.72 0.47
C GLU A 261 38.19 -30.83 1.72
N THR A 262 37.25 -29.89 1.78
CA THR A 262 37.06 -29.06 2.96
C THR A 262 36.74 -29.94 4.16
N LEU A 263 37.27 -29.59 5.34
CA LEU A 263 37.10 -30.31 6.61
C LEU A 263 35.64 -30.73 6.89
N GLY A 264 34.67 -29.95 6.39
CA GLY A 264 33.23 -30.21 6.51
C GLY A 264 32.72 -31.42 5.71
N VAL A 265 33.32 -31.74 4.55
CA VAL A 265 32.97 -32.93 3.75
C VAL A 265 33.53 -34.19 4.41
N ARG A 266 34.75 -34.13 4.99
CA ARG A 266 35.32 -35.21 5.82
C ARG A 266 34.53 -35.49 7.09
N LEU A 267 33.95 -34.46 7.72
CA LEU A 267 33.07 -34.63 8.89
C LEU A 267 31.71 -35.23 8.52
N ASN A 268 31.11 -34.82 7.39
CA ASN A 268 29.82 -35.36 6.96
C ASN A 268 29.93 -36.82 6.48
N HIS A 269 31.03 -37.20 5.81
CA HIS A 269 31.30 -38.60 5.47
C HIS A 269 31.64 -39.46 6.70
N ARG A 270 32.28 -38.92 7.73
CA ARG A 270 32.48 -39.64 9.01
C ARG A 270 31.20 -39.82 9.83
N LEU A 271 30.23 -38.92 9.70
CA LEU A 271 28.94 -39.00 10.41
C LEU A 271 27.95 -39.99 9.77
N GLN A 272 28.12 -40.34 8.49
CA GLN A 272 27.31 -41.35 7.81
C GLN A 272 27.65 -42.81 8.20
N GLY A 273 28.82 -43.04 8.83
CA GLY A 273 29.22 -44.36 9.35
C GLY A 273 28.78 -44.64 10.79
N ILE A 274 28.04 -43.74 11.43
CA ILE A 274 27.59 -43.90 12.82
C ILE A 274 26.29 -44.73 12.84
N PRO A 275 26.23 -45.85 13.59
CA PRO A 275 25.00 -46.62 13.75
C PRO A 275 23.84 -45.73 14.20
N GLN A 276 22.64 -45.94 13.63
CA GLN A 276 21.44 -45.13 13.91
C GLN A 276 21.15 -45.00 15.42
N ALA A 277 21.45 -46.04 16.20
CA ALA A 277 21.33 -46.04 17.66
C ALA A 277 22.26 -45.04 18.36
N VAL A 278 23.52 -44.90 17.92
CA VAL A 278 24.49 -43.96 18.50
C VAL A 278 24.10 -42.52 18.13
N ARG A 279 23.64 -42.29 16.89
CA ARG A 279 23.12 -40.99 16.47
C ARG A 279 21.89 -40.58 17.29
N LEU A 280 20.98 -41.52 17.53
CA LEU A 280 19.82 -41.29 18.39
C LEU A 280 20.24 -40.99 19.84
N GLY A 281 21.20 -41.75 20.38
CA GLY A 281 21.75 -41.52 21.73
C GLY A 281 22.37 -40.14 21.90
N LEU A 282 23.14 -39.66 20.91
CA LEU A 282 23.72 -38.31 20.92
C LEU A 282 22.66 -37.20 20.85
N ILE A 283 21.59 -37.39 20.06
CA ILE A 283 20.47 -36.44 19.98
C ILE A 283 19.73 -36.36 21.33
N LEU A 284 19.45 -37.51 21.94
CA LEU A 284 18.79 -37.57 23.26
C LEU A 284 19.63 -36.94 24.36
N LEU A 285 20.94 -37.22 24.38
CA LEU A 285 21.87 -36.59 25.31
C LEU A 285 21.89 -35.07 25.11
N GLY A 286 21.95 -34.59 23.86
CA GLY A 286 21.88 -33.17 23.55
C GLY A 286 20.57 -32.51 24.01
N MET A 287 19.43 -33.20 23.86
CA MET A 287 18.14 -32.71 24.36
C MET A 287 18.09 -32.61 25.88
N ILE A 288 18.62 -33.61 26.60
CA ILE A 288 18.69 -33.60 28.07
C ILE A 288 19.56 -32.45 28.55
N LEU A 289 20.74 -32.27 27.95
CA LEU A 289 21.65 -31.18 28.28
C LEU A 289 21.02 -29.81 28.01
N LEU A 290 20.28 -29.67 26.90
CA LEU A 290 19.57 -28.43 26.58
C LEU A 290 18.43 -28.14 27.58
N PHE A 291 17.67 -29.17 27.98
CA PHE A 291 16.61 -29.03 28.98
C PHE A 291 17.19 -28.57 30.33
N LEU A 292 18.25 -29.22 30.81
CA LEU A 292 18.95 -28.83 32.04
C LEU A 292 19.51 -27.40 31.94
N LEU A 293 20.10 -27.04 30.79
CA LEU A 293 20.59 -25.68 30.55
C LEU A 293 19.46 -24.65 30.65
N ILE A 294 18.29 -24.91 30.07
CA ILE A 294 17.14 -24.00 30.16
C ILE A 294 16.61 -23.92 31.59
N ALA A 295 16.57 -25.04 32.32
CA ALA A 295 16.19 -25.04 33.74
C ALA A 295 17.12 -24.13 34.56
N ILE A 296 18.44 -24.28 34.40
CA ILE A 296 19.45 -23.44 35.06
C ILE A 296 19.30 -21.97 34.65
N LEU A 297 19.07 -21.68 33.37
CA LEU A 297 18.92 -20.31 32.89
C LEU A 297 17.65 -19.64 33.42
N LEU A 298 16.59 -20.39 33.70
CA LEU A 298 15.32 -19.88 34.25
C LEU A 298 15.31 -19.81 35.78
N ASP A 299 16.23 -20.49 36.46
CA ASP A 299 16.34 -20.55 37.93
C ASP A 299 16.34 -19.18 38.63
N PRO A 300 17.04 -18.13 38.13
CA PRO A 300 16.97 -16.81 38.77
C PRO A 300 15.57 -16.17 38.74
N ILE A 301 14.72 -16.52 37.76
CA ILE A 301 13.31 -16.09 37.75
C ILE A 301 12.52 -16.88 38.79
N HIS A 302 12.79 -18.17 38.91
CA HIS A 302 12.15 -19.04 39.89
C HIS A 302 12.37 -18.52 41.32
N GLU A 303 13.63 -18.30 41.69
CA GLU A 303 13.99 -17.86 43.05
C GLU A 303 13.41 -16.49 43.39
N ASN A 304 13.43 -15.54 42.45
CA ASN A 304 12.90 -14.20 42.69
C ASN A 304 11.36 -14.13 42.78
N LEU A 305 10.64 -14.92 41.97
CA LEU A 305 9.17 -14.90 41.95
C LEU A 305 8.56 -15.87 42.97
N PHE A 306 9.24 -16.98 43.25
CA PHE A 306 8.70 -18.10 44.00
C PHE A 306 9.52 -18.47 45.24
N GLY A 307 10.69 -17.90 45.52
CA GLY A 307 11.58 -18.29 46.64
C GLY A 307 10.95 -18.31 48.04
N TRP A 308 9.78 -17.68 48.22
CA TRP A 308 8.96 -17.80 49.43
C TRP A 308 8.37 -19.21 49.64
N TYR A 309 8.31 -20.05 48.61
CA TYR A 309 7.73 -21.40 48.63
C TYR A 309 8.51 -22.39 49.50
N GLU A 310 9.77 -22.09 49.83
CA GLU A 310 10.57 -22.91 50.76
C GLU A 310 9.91 -22.97 52.15
N ASN A 311 9.09 -21.97 52.50
CA ASN A 311 8.35 -21.93 53.75
C ASN A 311 7.02 -22.70 53.73
N LEU A 312 6.63 -23.32 52.60
CA LEU A 312 5.39 -24.08 52.46
C LEU A 312 5.51 -25.53 52.98
N PRO A 313 4.38 -26.17 53.39
CA PRO A 313 4.32 -27.59 53.67
C PRO A 313 4.78 -28.43 52.47
N ARG A 314 5.39 -29.60 52.72
CA ARG A 314 6.00 -30.46 51.69
C ARG A 314 5.11 -30.63 50.46
N LEU A 315 3.83 -31.01 50.63
CA LEU A 315 2.90 -31.23 49.51
C LEU A 315 2.72 -30.00 48.62
N ALA A 316 2.61 -28.80 49.20
CA ALA A 316 2.48 -27.56 48.44
C ALA A 316 3.79 -27.19 47.72
N ARG A 317 4.95 -27.48 48.33
CA ARG A 317 6.26 -27.31 47.68
C ARG A 317 6.39 -28.22 46.45
N TRP A 318 6.04 -29.50 46.57
CA TRP A 318 6.02 -30.43 45.44
C TRP A 318 5.13 -29.95 44.29
N ILE A 319 3.97 -29.34 44.60
CA ILE A 319 3.09 -28.77 43.58
C ILE A 319 3.77 -27.61 42.85
N VAL A 320 4.44 -26.71 43.56
CA VAL A 320 5.18 -25.58 42.96
C VAL A 320 6.34 -26.09 42.10
N GLU A 321 7.16 -27.02 42.61
CA GLU A 321 8.29 -27.60 41.87
C GLU A 321 7.83 -28.35 40.60
N LEU A 322 6.78 -29.17 40.69
CA LEU A 322 6.23 -29.87 39.53
C LEU A 322 5.62 -28.90 38.52
N THR A 323 5.00 -27.82 38.99
CA THR A 323 4.48 -26.76 38.11
C THR A 323 5.62 -26.04 37.39
N TRP A 324 6.72 -25.74 38.08
CA TRP A 324 7.90 -25.10 37.50
C TRP A 324 8.58 -26.00 36.45
N ILE A 325 8.77 -27.29 36.77
CA ILE A 325 9.26 -28.29 35.80
C ILE A 325 8.35 -28.31 34.55
N GLY A 326 7.03 -28.24 34.75
CA GLY A 326 6.06 -28.10 33.67
C GLY A 326 6.28 -26.84 32.80
N ILE A 327 6.52 -25.69 33.41
CA ILE A 327 6.84 -24.43 32.71
C ILE A 327 8.12 -24.57 31.89
N VAL A 328 9.19 -25.11 32.48
CA VAL A 328 10.47 -25.37 31.79
C VAL A 328 10.25 -26.29 30.59
N ALA A 329 9.44 -27.35 30.74
CA ALA A 329 9.09 -28.26 29.64
C ALA A 329 8.31 -27.57 28.51
N ILE A 330 7.38 -26.67 28.84
CA ILE A 330 6.62 -25.87 27.86
C ILE A 330 7.55 -24.94 27.08
N VAL A 331 8.47 -24.24 27.78
CA VAL A 331 9.47 -23.36 27.15
C VAL A 331 10.40 -24.17 26.25
N PHE A 332 10.91 -25.29 26.73
CA PHE A 332 11.74 -26.21 25.96
C PHE A 332 11.04 -26.67 24.68
N ALA A 333 9.78 -27.11 24.77
CA ALA A 333 8.99 -27.51 23.62
C ALA A 333 8.79 -26.35 22.62
N GLY A 334 8.52 -25.13 23.10
CA GLY A 334 8.35 -23.95 22.26
C GLY A 334 9.63 -23.55 21.51
N LEU A 335 10.80 -23.68 22.14
CA LEU A 335 12.09 -23.42 21.51
C LEU A 335 12.45 -24.45 20.43
N LEU A 336 11.99 -25.69 20.58
CA LEU A 336 12.20 -26.74 19.57
C LEU A 336 11.21 -26.64 18.39
N ALA A 337 10.00 -26.11 18.62
CA ALA A 337 8.93 -26.07 17.62
C ALA A 337 9.31 -25.47 16.25
N PRO A 338 10.00 -24.31 16.14
CA PRO A 338 10.36 -23.74 14.84
C PRO A 338 11.52 -24.46 14.15
N LEU A 339 12.30 -25.31 14.83
CA LEU A 339 13.56 -25.85 14.30
C LEU A 339 13.36 -26.73 13.06
N GLU A 340 12.28 -27.52 12.99
CA GLU A 340 11.94 -28.30 11.78
C GLU A 340 11.74 -27.37 10.57
N THR A 341 11.02 -26.27 10.76
CA THR A 341 10.74 -25.28 9.71
C THR A 341 12.02 -24.59 9.26
N LEU A 342 12.83 -24.18 10.22
CA LEU A 342 14.07 -23.44 9.99
C LEU A 342 15.13 -24.32 9.33
N GLY A 343 15.27 -25.56 9.76
CA GLY A 343 16.16 -26.55 9.16
C GLY A 343 15.78 -26.89 7.72
N TRP A 344 14.47 -27.03 7.44
CA TRP A 344 13.95 -27.24 6.09
C TRP A 344 14.26 -26.06 5.17
N TRP A 345 14.03 -24.84 5.65
CA TRP A 345 14.36 -23.64 4.88
C TRP A 345 15.86 -23.51 4.60
N ALA A 346 16.69 -23.80 5.60
CA ALA A 346 18.14 -23.72 5.51
C ALA A 346 18.77 -24.87 4.68
N GLY A 347 17.99 -25.85 4.25
CA GLY A 347 18.47 -27.01 3.49
C GLY A 347 19.23 -28.03 4.34
N TRP A 348 19.08 -28.01 5.67
CA TRP A 348 19.84 -28.89 6.58
C TRP A 348 19.40 -30.36 6.50
N TYR A 349 18.23 -30.63 5.92
CA TYR A 349 17.70 -31.99 5.75
C TYR A 349 18.00 -32.60 4.36
N GLY A 350 18.60 -31.83 3.43
CA GLY A 350 18.86 -32.25 2.05
C GLY A 350 17.67 -31.96 1.10
N ASP A 351 17.96 -31.78 -0.19
CA ASP A 351 16.96 -31.38 -1.20
C ASP A 351 16.11 -32.57 -1.72
N ASN A 352 16.53 -33.83 -1.51
CA ASN A 352 15.89 -35.05 -2.05
C ASN A 352 14.87 -35.73 -1.10
N LEU A 353 14.26 -34.98 -0.17
CA LEU A 353 13.27 -35.55 0.77
C LEU A 353 11.82 -35.49 0.26
N ASP A 354 11.59 -34.91 -0.93
CA ASP A 354 10.27 -34.56 -1.47
C ASP A 354 9.59 -35.69 -2.31
N ASP A 355 10.26 -36.83 -2.53
CA ASP A 355 9.90 -37.85 -3.53
C ASP A 355 9.05 -39.04 -3.05
N ARG A 356 8.47 -39.00 -1.84
CA ARG A 356 7.51 -40.06 -1.44
C ARG A 356 6.08 -39.67 -1.86
N PRO A 357 5.40 -40.44 -2.74
CA PRO A 357 3.99 -40.21 -3.03
C PRO A 357 3.16 -40.42 -1.76
N ALA A 358 2.18 -39.53 -1.51
CA ALA A 358 1.24 -39.69 -0.41
C ALA A 358 0.52 -41.05 -0.56
N GLN A 359 0.49 -41.87 0.50
CA GLN A 359 -0.22 -43.14 0.44
C GLN A 359 -1.72 -42.86 0.37
N ILE A 360 -2.31 -43.17 -0.78
CA ILE A 360 -3.74 -43.02 -1.06
C ILE A 360 -4.51 -43.94 -0.11
N VAL A 361 -5.35 -43.37 0.76
CA VAL A 361 -6.47 -44.11 1.37
C VAL A 361 -7.50 -44.31 0.28
N PRO A 362 -7.78 -45.55 -0.19
CA PRO A 362 -8.68 -45.77 -1.30
C PRO A 362 -10.12 -45.41 -0.89
N SER A 363 -10.76 -44.53 -1.65
CA SER A 363 -12.22 -44.44 -1.68
C SER A 363 -12.75 -45.82 -2.09
N GLN A 364 -13.47 -46.53 -1.22
CA GLN A 364 -14.05 -47.83 -1.54
C GLN A 364 -14.95 -47.71 -2.79
N PRO A 365 -14.72 -48.49 -3.86
CA PRO A 365 -15.63 -48.56 -4.99
C PRO A 365 -16.71 -49.61 -4.72
N LEU A 366 -17.97 -49.18 -4.66
CA LEU A 366 -19.10 -50.09 -4.81
C LEU A 366 -19.28 -50.41 -6.30
N GLY A 367 -18.96 -51.66 -6.68
CA GLY A 367 -19.49 -52.33 -7.87
C GLY A 367 -18.71 -52.16 -9.18
N GLN A 368 -18.08 -53.24 -9.64
CA GLN A 368 -17.50 -53.39 -10.98
C GLN A 368 -18.58 -53.55 -12.06
N SER A 369 -18.33 -53.06 -13.27
CA SER A 369 -18.18 -53.87 -14.50
C SER A 369 -17.76 -52.98 -15.68
N GLY A 370 -16.90 -53.53 -16.54
CA GLY A 370 -16.06 -52.78 -17.47
C GLY A 370 -16.73 -52.21 -18.71
N ALA A 371 -16.14 -51.14 -19.23
CA ALA A 371 -15.82 -50.93 -20.64
C ALA A 371 -15.02 -49.62 -20.74
N ALA A 372 -13.93 -49.63 -21.49
CA ALA A 372 -13.15 -48.42 -21.79
C ALA A 372 -14.02 -47.43 -22.59
N ALA A 373 -14.50 -46.39 -21.92
CA ALA A 373 -15.15 -45.24 -22.54
C ALA A 373 -14.16 -44.05 -22.55
N PRO A 374 -14.18 -43.20 -23.59
CA PRO A 374 -13.29 -42.05 -23.68
C PRO A 374 -13.64 -41.04 -22.57
N ALA A 375 -12.68 -40.73 -21.71
CA ALA A 375 -12.91 -39.87 -20.55
C ALA A 375 -13.06 -38.39 -20.96
N THR A 376 -14.28 -37.97 -21.25
CA THR A 376 -14.75 -36.65 -20.81
C THR A 376 -15.07 -36.78 -19.32
N GLN A 377 -14.07 -36.62 -18.45
CA GLN A 377 -14.35 -36.37 -17.03
C GLN A 377 -14.95 -34.96 -16.94
N ASP A 378 -16.20 -34.87 -16.48
CA ASP A 378 -16.82 -33.60 -16.12
C ASP A 378 -15.92 -32.90 -15.08
N ARG A 379 -15.48 -31.67 -15.41
CA ARG A 379 -14.59 -30.91 -14.54
C ARG A 379 -15.34 -30.45 -13.29
N PRO A 380 -14.73 -30.47 -12.10
CA PRO A 380 -15.38 -30.01 -10.88
C PRO A 380 -15.64 -28.49 -10.95
N SER A 381 -16.77 -28.06 -10.41
CA SER A 381 -17.12 -26.64 -10.26
C SER A 381 -16.39 -25.99 -9.08
N ARG A 382 -15.86 -26.79 -8.13
CA ARG A 382 -15.15 -26.33 -6.94
C ARG A 382 -14.29 -27.43 -6.31
N TYR A 383 -13.18 -27.03 -5.71
CA TYR A 383 -12.39 -27.88 -4.81
C TYR A 383 -12.63 -27.51 -3.34
N VAL A 384 -12.91 -28.50 -2.49
CA VAL A 384 -13.07 -28.31 -1.05
C VAL A 384 -11.97 -29.07 -0.33
N VAL A 385 -11.15 -28.37 0.46
CA VAL A 385 -10.03 -28.96 1.19
C VAL A 385 -10.31 -28.93 2.69
N TYR A 386 -10.32 -30.10 3.33
CA TYR A 386 -10.42 -30.17 4.79
C TYR A 386 -9.04 -30.08 5.46
N VAL A 387 -8.94 -29.18 6.44
CA VAL A 387 -7.72 -28.86 7.20
C VAL A 387 -8.00 -29.07 8.68
N ASP A 388 -7.40 -30.13 9.22
CA ASP A 388 -7.65 -30.60 10.59
C ASP A 388 -7.04 -29.69 11.67
N GLY A 389 -7.49 -29.87 12.91
CA GLY A 389 -7.08 -29.09 14.08
C GLY A 389 -5.81 -29.57 14.78
N VAL A 390 -5.53 -28.99 15.96
CA VAL A 390 -4.32 -29.28 16.75
C VAL A 390 -4.23 -30.73 17.25
N GLY A 391 -5.28 -31.50 17.04
CA GLY A 391 -5.28 -32.93 17.28
C GLY A 391 -4.55 -33.77 16.21
N GLN A 392 -4.07 -33.22 15.10
CA GLN A 392 -3.48 -34.06 14.04
C GLN A 392 -2.09 -34.63 14.44
N SER A 393 -1.94 -35.97 14.50
CA SER A 393 -0.63 -36.63 14.73
C SER A 393 -0.15 -37.48 13.55
N SER A 394 -1.08 -37.93 12.70
CA SER A 394 -0.84 -38.68 11.46
C SER A 394 -1.85 -38.25 10.38
N GLU A 395 -1.80 -38.91 9.21
CA GLU A 395 -2.80 -38.70 8.14
C GLU A 395 -4.21 -39.18 8.56
N GLU A 396 -4.30 -40.00 9.61
CA GLU A 396 -5.56 -40.46 10.20
C GLU A 396 -6.20 -39.38 11.10
N TYR A 397 -7.50 -39.20 10.94
CA TYR A 397 -8.32 -38.27 11.72
C TYR A 397 -8.83 -38.89 13.03
N THR A 398 -9.11 -38.07 14.04
CA THR A 398 -9.79 -38.53 15.26
C THR A 398 -11.21 -39.04 14.97
N PRO A 399 -11.81 -39.88 15.84
CA PRO A 399 -13.10 -40.51 15.56
C PRO A 399 -14.23 -39.54 15.20
N ASP A 400 -14.30 -38.40 15.91
CA ASP A 400 -15.26 -37.31 15.66
C ASP A 400 -15.02 -36.62 14.31
N VAL A 401 -13.77 -36.40 13.93
CA VAL A 401 -13.40 -35.82 12.63
C VAL A 401 -13.65 -36.81 11.49
N VAL A 402 -13.37 -38.11 11.67
CA VAL A 402 -13.70 -39.15 10.67
C VAL A 402 -15.20 -39.15 10.39
N GLU A 403 -16.02 -39.06 11.43
CA GLU A 403 -17.46 -39.03 11.29
C GLU A 403 -17.94 -37.76 10.58
N PHE A 404 -17.39 -36.59 10.94
CA PHE A 404 -17.67 -35.33 10.25
C PHE A 404 -17.30 -35.38 8.76
N VAL A 405 -16.08 -35.80 8.45
CA VAL A 405 -15.55 -35.88 7.08
C VAL A 405 -16.36 -36.86 6.23
N ARG A 406 -16.71 -38.03 6.78
CA ARG A 406 -17.59 -39.02 6.13
C ARG A 406 -18.97 -38.44 5.87
N ALA A 407 -19.58 -37.81 6.89
CA ALA A 407 -20.90 -37.22 6.77
C ALA A 407 -20.93 -36.09 5.74
N LEU A 408 -19.90 -35.24 5.69
CA LEU A 408 -19.76 -34.17 4.72
C LEU A 408 -19.59 -34.71 3.30
N GLN A 409 -18.70 -35.69 3.10
CA GLN A 409 -18.43 -36.28 1.78
C GLN A 409 -19.69 -36.88 1.15
N VAL A 410 -20.59 -37.47 1.95
CA VAL A 410 -21.87 -38.05 1.47
C VAL A 410 -22.82 -36.99 0.93
N VAL A 411 -22.77 -35.77 1.45
CA VAL A 411 -23.74 -34.70 1.12
C VAL A 411 -23.20 -33.62 0.18
N LEU A 412 -21.91 -33.66 -0.15
CA LEU A 412 -21.30 -32.74 -1.11
C LEU A 412 -21.89 -32.95 -2.52
N PRO A 413 -22.08 -31.88 -3.32
CA PRO A 413 -22.52 -32.00 -4.70
C PRO A 413 -21.57 -32.85 -5.55
N LYS A 414 -22.09 -33.55 -6.57
CA LYS A 414 -21.31 -34.45 -7.44
C LYS A 414 -20.23 -33.73 -8.25
N ASP A 415 -20.39 -32.43 -8.47
CA ASP A 415 -19.46 -31.56 -9.18
C ASP A 415 -18.44 -30.88 -8.25
N VAL A 416 -18.36 -31.27 -6.97
CA VAL A 416 -17.37 -30.77 -6.01
C VAL A 416 -16.33 -31.83 -5.70
N GLU A 417 -15.06 -31.51 -5.93
CA GLU A 417 -13.94 -32.40 -5.59
C GLU A 417 -13.49 -32.18 -4.14
N PHE A 418 -13.48 -33.24 -3.34
CA PHE A 418 -13.16 -33.17 -1.91
C PHE A 418 -11.75 -33.71 -1.59
N VAL A 419 -10.93 -32.84 -1.04
CA VAL A 419 -9.51 -33.06 -0.74
C VAL A 419 -9.33 -33.25 0.77
N GLN A 420 -8.80 -34.41 1.16
CA GLN A 420 -8.58 -34.81 2.55
C GLN A 420 -7.24 -35.56 2.72
N GLY A 421 -6.84 -35.81 3.97
CA GLY A 421 -5.63 -36.55 4.34
C GLY A 421 -4.32 -35.73 4.32
N LEU A 422 -4.39 -34.40 4.27
CA LEU A 422 -3.19 -33.55 4.21
C LEU A 422 -2.61 -33.27 5.60
N MET A 423 -1.30 -33.42 5.79
CA MET A 423 -0.60 -33.17 7.06
C MET A 423 -0.09 -31.72 7.11
N LEU A 424 -0.82 -30.86 7.82
CA LEU A 424 -0.56 -29.41 7.82
C LEU A 424 0.15 -28.90 9.08
N TYR A 425 0.60 -29.84 9.91
CA TYR A 425 1.42 -29.59 11.10
C TYR A 425 2.89 -30.02 10.93
N SER A 426 3.33 -30.30 9.69
CA SER A 426 4.73 -30.56 9.32
C SER A 426 5.02 -30.03 7.92
N VAL A 427 6.08 -29.23 7.76
CA VAL A 427 6.51 -28.73 6.43
C VAL A 427 7.10 -29.83 5.55
N LEU A 428 7.46 -30.97 6.15
CA LEU A 428 8.00 -32.14 5.46
C LEU A 428 6.89 -33.13 5.06
N ASN A 429 5.62 -32.84 5.37
CA ASN A 429 4.50 -33.77 5.20
C ASN A 429 4.77 -35.15 5.86
N LYS A 430 5.44 -35.17 7.03
CA LYS A 430 5.81 -36.41 7.74
C LYS A 430 5.04 -36.58 9.06
N PRO A 431 4.45 -37.76 9.34
CA PRO A 431 3.74 -38.02 10.58
C PRO A 431 4.69 -38.04 11.80
N LEU A 432 4.13 -37.90 13.00
CA LEU A 432 4.91 -37.86 14.26
C LEU A 432 5.41 -39.24 14.70
N ASN A 433 4.74 -40.30 14.25
CA ASN A 433 4.94 -41.68 14.69
C ASN A 433 5.98 -42.47 13.86
N GLN A 434 6.55 -41.89 12.80
CA GLN A 434 7.52 -42.54 11.90
C GLN A 434 8.76 -41.67 11.69
N ASP A 435 9.94 -42.29 11.54
CA ASP A 435 11.22 -41.67 11.14
C ASP A 435 11.67 -40.41 11.94
N ARG A 436 11.29 -40.29 13.23
CA ARG A 436 11.65 -39.18 14.13
C ARG A 436 12.32 -39.64 15.44
N PRO A 437 13.23 -38.85 16.03
CA PRO A 437 13.66 -39.07 17.41
C PRO A 437 12.43 -39.04 18.34
N LEU A 438 12.31 -40.03 19.25
CA LEU A 438 11.15 -40.21 20.14
C LEU A 438 9.83 -40.67 19.47
N ALA A 439 9.83 -41.19 18.24
CA ALA A 439 8.63 -41.76 17.59
C ALA A 439 7.90 -42.82 18.45
N TRP A 440 8.60 -43.50 19.37
CA TRP A 440 7.99 -44.44 20.31
C TRP A 440 7.13 -43.75 21.38
N VAL A 441 7.50 -42.54 21.84
CA VAL A 441 6.71 -41.71 22.77
C VAL A 441 5.42 -41.26 22.09
N TRP A 442 5.52 -40.82 20.84
CA TRP A 442 4.37 -40.39 20.06
C TRP A 442 3.41 -41.55 19.76
N ARG A 443 3.92 -42.74 19.45
CA ARG A 443 3.09 -43.96 19.32
C ARG A 443 2.35 -44.32 20.62
N LEU A 444 3.01 -44.15 21.78
CA LEU A 444 2.39 -44.37 23.08
C LEU A 444 1.31 -43.31 23.38
N ALA A 445 1.60 -42.03 23.10
CA ALA A 445 0.65 -40.93 23.26
C ALA A 445 -0.57 -41.08 22.34
N ASP A 446 -0.37 -41.47 21.09
CA ASP A 446 -1.45 -41.79 20.15
C ASP A 446 -2.30 -42.95 20.67
N LYS A 447 -1.68 -44.07 21.08
CA LYS A 447 -2.41 -45.24 21.60
C LYS A 447 -3.27 -44.90 22.83
N MET A 448 -2.75 -44.10 23.77
CA MET A 448 -3.52 -43.66 24.94
C MET A 448 -4.65 -42.69 24.59
N ARG A 449 -4.43 -41.83 23.57
CA ARG A 449 -5.44 -40.89 23.09
C ARG A 449 -6.62 -41.58 22.42
N TRP A 450 -6.37 -42.62 21.63
CA TRP A 450 -7.44 -43.43 21.01
C TRP A 450 -8.31 -44.15 22.03
N GLN A 451 -7.77 -44.45 23.22
CA GLN A 451 -8.49 -45.08 24.33
C GLN A 451 -9.21 -44.06 25.23
N ASN A 452 -8.61 -42.89 25.46
CA ASN A 452 -9.22 -41.79 26.20
C ASN A 452 -8.73 -40.43 25.68
N PRO A 453 -9.59 -39.66 24.99
CA PRO A 453 -9.27 -38.32 24.49
C PRO A 453 -8.87 -37.31 25.57
N THR A 454 -9.23 -37.55 26.84
CA THR A 454 -8.90 -36.69 27.99
C THR A 454 -7.60 -37.10 28.72
N SER A 455 -6.88 -38.10 28.21
CA SER A 455 -5.63 -38.56 28.84
C SER A 455 -4.54 -37.49 28.81
N LEU A 456 -3.77 -37.39 29.89
CA LEU A 456 -2.67 -36.41 30.07
C LEU A 456 -1.59 -36.55 28.97
N MET A 457 -1.41 -37.76 28.43
CA MET A 457 -0.50 -38.05 27.31
C MET A 457 -1.05 -37.57 25.96
N GLY A 458 -2.38 -37.60 25.73
CA GLY A 458 -3.00 -37.04 24.54
C GLY A 458 -2.85 -35.52 24.44
N PHE A 459 -2.79 -34.82 25.59
CA PHE A 459 -2.56 -33.38 25.66
C PHE A 459 -1.18 -32.97 25.12
N MET A 460 -0.18 -33.86 25.13
CA MET A 460 1.17 -33.55 24.63
C MET A 460 1.18 -33.26 23.12
N VAL A 461 0.35 -33.97 22.33
CA VAL A 461 0.21 -33.71 20.88
C VAL A 461 -0.43 -32.34 20.65
N ASN A 462 -1.51 -32.04 21.38
CA ASN A 462 -2.20 -30.76 21.29
C ASN A 462 -1.28 -29.60 21.67
N LEU A 463 -0.46 -29.75 22.71
CA LEU A 463 0.52 -28.76 23.13
C LEU A 463 1.60 -28.52 22.07
N ARG A 464 2.13 -29.58 21.47
CA ARG A 464 3.09 -29.47 20.36
C ARG A 464 2.46 -28.74 19.17
N ASN A 465 1.25 -29.12 18.78
CA ASN A 465 0.58 -28.51 17.63
C ASN A 465 0.12 -27.08 17.90
N ALA A 466 -0.21 -26.73 19.14
CA ALA A 466 -0.45 -25.34 19.54
C ALA A 466 0.80 -24.47 19.34
N TRP A 467 2.00 -24.99 19.63
CA TRP A 467 3.24 -24.29 19.28
C TRP A 467 3.42 -24.14 17.77
N ILE A 468 3.01 -25.12 16.96
CA ILE A 468 3.04 -24.99 15.49
C ILE A 468 2.03 -23.94 14.98
N VAL A 469 0.85 -23.84 15.59
CA VAL A 469 -0.08 -22.71 15.33
C VAL A 469 0.61 -21.38 15.66
N ALA A 470 1.33 -21.30 16.77
CA ALA A 470 2.12 -20.11 17.12
C ALA A 470 3.25 -19.83 16.12
N VAL A 471 3.91 -20.87 15.58
CA VAL A 471 4.91 -20.75 14.50
C VAL A 471 4.26 -20.16 13.24
N SER A 472 3.11 -20.69 12.80
CA SER A 472 2.36 -20.16 11.65
C SER A 472 1.93 -18.71 11.85
N ALA A 473 1.53 -18.34 13.08
CA ALA A 473 1.07 -17.01 13.45
C ALA A 473 2.18 -15.97 13.66
N ASP A 474 3.42 -16.40 13.91
CA ASP A 474 4.57 -15.54 14.15
C ASP A 474 5.01 -14.83 12.85
N LYS A 475 5.29 -13.53 12.93
CA LYS A 475 5.73 -12.74 11.76
C LYS A 475 7.11 -13.15 11.22
N ARG A 476 7.91 -13.84 12.04
CA ARG A 476 9.28 -14.27 11.74
C ARG A 476 9.27 -15.67 11.13
N TYR A 477 8.61 -16.62 11.81
CA TYR A 477 8.59 -18.04 11.39
C TYR A 477 7.47 -18.35 10.40
N GLY A 478 6.31 -17.70 10.55
CA GLY A 478 5.11 -17.96 9.77
C GLY A 478 5.32 -17.86 8.27
N PRO A 479 5.96 -16.81 7.72
CA PRO A 479 6.20 -16.72 6.27
C PRO A 479 6.93 -17.92 5.67
N ILE A 480 7.87 -18.53 6.42
CA ILE A 480 8.61 -19.72 5.99
C ILE A 480 7.71 -20.96 6.14
N TYR A 481 7.09 -21.11 7.30
CA TYR A 481 6.22 -22.24 7.61
C TYR A 481 5.04 -22.35 6.64
N ASN A 482 4.32 -21.24 6.47
CA ASN A 482 3.09 -21.12 5.69
C ASN A 482 3.36 -21.36 4.19
N GLN A 483 4.56 -21.05 3.69
CA GLN A 483 4.97 -21.45 2.34
C GLN A 483 5.20 -22.96 2.23
N GLY A 484 5.84 -23.57 3.23
CA GLY A 484 6.04 -25.02 3.29
C GLY A 484 4.71 -25.77 3.24
N ILE A 485 3.74 -25.39 4.06
CA ILE A 485 2.41 -26.02 4.04
C ILE A 485 1.59 -25.64 2.81
N ALA A 486 1.79 -24.45 2.20
CA ALA A 486 1.18 -24.12 0.90
C ALA A 486 1.68 -25.05 -0.22
N LYS A 487 2.96 -25.46 -0.20
CA LYS A 487 3.51 -26.47 -1.13
C LYS A 487 2.78 -27.82 -0.96
N VAL A 488 2.50 -28.23 0.27
CA VAL A 488 1.74 -29.47 0.57
C VAL A 488 0.33 -29.40 -0.03
N LEU A 489 -0.41 -28.29 0.19
CA LEU A 489 -1.75 -28.12 -0.41
C LEU A 489 -1.70 -28.09 -1.92
N TYR A 490 -0.74 -27.36 -2.50
CA TYR A 490 -0.56 -27.27 -3.94
C TYR A 490 -0.35 -28.67 -4.55
N LYS A 491 0.55 -29.49 -3.98
CA LYS A 491 0.77 -30.88 -4.43
C LYS A 491 -0.51 -31.72 -4.29
N GLY A 492 -1.20 -31.63 -3.16
CA GLY A 492 -2.44 -32.38 -2.92
C GLY A 492 -3.62 -32.00 -3.83
N LEU A 493 -3.64 -30.75 -4.34
CA LEU A 493 -4.59 -30.27 -5.34
C LEU A 493 -4.21 -30.77 -6.75
N LEU A 494 -2.93 -30.69 -7.12
CA LEU A 494 -2.41 -31.17 -8.40
C LEU A 494 -2.60 -32.68 -8.60
N GLU A 495 -2.41 -33.47 -7.54
CA GLU A 495 -2.64 -34.92 -7.55
C GLU A 495 -4.11 -35.28 -7.77
N ARG A 496 -5.03 -34.33 -7.51
CA ARG A 496 -6.49 -34.45 -7.74
C ARG A 496 -6.98 -33.66 -8.96
N GLY A 497 -6.07 -33.39 -9.89
CA GLY A 497 -6.41 -32.84 -11.21
C GLY A 497 -6.62 -31.33 -11.28
N TYR A 498 -6.34 -30.55 -10.22
CA TYR A 498 -6.41 -29.09 -10.29
C TYR A 498 -5.35 -28.55 -11.26
N GLN A 499 -5.70 -27.63 -12.17
CA GLN A 499 -4.74 -26.97 -13.07
C GLN A 499 -4.50 -25.50 -12.66
N ALA A 500 -3.23 -25.10 -12.57
CA ALA A 500 -2.88 -23.72 -12.25
C ALA A 500 -3.37 -22.76 -13.34
N GLY A 501 -3.99 -21.64 -12.95
CA GLY A 501 -4.54 -20.64 -13.87
C GLY A 501 -5.93 -20.94 -14.43
N GLU A 502 -6.55 -22.08 -14.09
CA GLU A 502 -7.90 -22.44 -14.56
C GLU A 502 -9.01 -21.61 -13.89
N GLY A 503 -8.74 -21.06 -12.70
CA GLY A 503 -9.66 -20.17 -11.99
C GLY A 503 -10.79 -20.87 -11.23
N ILE A 504 -10.79 -22.20 -11.11
CA ILE A 504 -11.77 -22.95 -10.32
C ILE A 504 -11.67 -22.54 -8.83
N PRO A 505 -12.78 -22.17 -8.17
CA PRO A 505 -12.77 -21.79 -6.76
C PRO A 505 -12.29 -22.91 -5.82
N ILE A 506 -11.52 -22.52 -4.79
CA ILE A 506 -11.04 -23.40 -3.73
C ILE A 506 -11.62 -22.94 -2.40
N THR A 507 -12.27 -23.83 -1.66
CA THR A 507 -12.73 -23.58 -0.29
C THR A 507 -11.94 -24.41 0.70
N LEU A 508 -11.25 -23.73 1.63
CA LEU A 508 -10.54 -24.39 2.73
C LEU A 508 -11.45 -24.46 3.97
N ILE A 509 -11.73 -25.65 4.47
CA ILE A 509 -12.48 -25.87 5.73
C ILE A 509 -11.46 -26.15 6.83
N GLY A 510 -11.22 -25.18 7.71
CA GLY A 510 -10.25 -25.28 8.80
C GLY A 510 -10.90 -25.45 10.16
N TYR A 511 -10.62 -26.56 10.85
CA TYR A 511 -11.08 -26.81 12.22
C TYR A 511 -10.06 -26.34 13.26
N SER A 512 -10.49 -25.58 14.28
CA SER A 512 -9.64 -25.15 15.40
C SER A 512 -8.34 -24.45 14.92
N GLY A 513 -7.15 -24.97 15.23
CA GLY A 513 -5.87 -24.48 14.71
C GLY A 513 -5.71 -24.60 13.19
N GLY A 514 -6.43 -25.50 12.53
CA GLY A 514 -6.47 -25.65 11.08
C GLY A 514 -7.01 -24.43 10.36
N ALA A 515 -7.86 -23.63 11.03
CA ALA A 515 -8.30 -22.34 10.51
C ALA A 515 -7.13 -21.35 10.37
N GLN A 516 -6.19 -21.32 11.32
CA GLN A 516 -4.96 -20.51 11.22
C GLN A 516 -4.15 -20.94 10.00
N MET A 517 -3.97 -22.24 9.79
CA MET A 517 -3.23 -22.76 8.64
C MET A 517 -3.91 -22.35 7.33
N SER A 518 -5.23 -22.52 7.24
CA SER A 518 -6.03 -22.19 6.05
C SER A 518 -5.92 -20.71 5.65
N VAL A 519 -6.10 -19.78 6.59
CA VAL A 519 -5.98 -18.34 6.27
C VAL A 519 -4.53 -17.91 6.00
N ALA A 520 -3.56 -18.65 6.55
CA ALA A 520 -2.14 -18.32 6.40
C ALA A 520 -1.56 -18.79 5.05
N VAL A 521 -2.05 -19.89 4.49
CA VAL A 521 -1.61 -20.41 3.17
C VAL A 521 -2.28 -19.71 1.99
N ALA A 522 -3.51 -19.22 2.17
CA ALA A 522 -4.31 -18.68 1.08
C ALA A 522 -3.62 -17.59 0.23
N PRO A 523 -2.89 -16.60 0.80
CA PRO A 523 -2.18 -15.61 -0.02
C PRO A 523 -1.11 -16.20 -0.94
N TYR A 524 -0.48 -17.31 -0.52
CA TYR A 524 0.54 -18.00 -1.29
C TYR A 524 -0.08 -18.86 -2.39
N LEU A 525 -1.14 -19.63 -2.06
CA LEU A 525 -1.87 -20.44 -3.04
C LEU A 525 -2.51 -19.57 -4.12
N ARG A 526 -3.17 -18.47 -3.74
CA ARG A 526 -3.80 -17.54 -4.70
C ARG A 526 -2.79 -17.00 -5.71
N ARG A 527 -1.58 -16.69 -5.26
CA ARG A 527 -0.52 -16.14 -6.11
C ARG A 527 -0.09 -17.11 -7.21
N VAL A 528 -0.09 -18.41 -6.92
CA VAL A 528 0.40 -19.45 -7.84
C VAL A 528 -0.75 -20.04 -8.66
N LEU A 529 -1.90 -20.28 -8.04
CA LEU A 529 -3.04 -20.92 -8.69
C LEU A 529 -3.92 -19.94 -9.47
N GLY A 530 -3.89 -18.64 -9.13
CA GLY A 530 -4.73 -17.61 -9.75
C GLY A 530 -6.22 -17.69 -9.44
N GLY A 531 -6.67 -18.72 -8.70
CA GLY A 531 -8.08 -18.96 -8.37
C GLY A 531 -8.60 -18.20 -7.14
N GLU A 532 -9.92 -18.15 -7.03
CA GLU A 532 -10.65 -17.64 -5.87
C GLU A 532 -10.46 -18.57 -4.67
N ILE A 533 -10.05 -18.03 -3.52
CA ILE A 533 -9.85 -18.80 -2.29
C ILE A 533 -10.75 -18.26 -1.18
N GLU A 534 -11.64 -19.13 -0.71
CA GLU A 534 -12.53 -18.91 0.42
C GLU A 534 -12.11 -19.79 1.61
N VAL A 535 -12.39 -19.33 2.82
CA VAL A 535 -12.12 -20.11 4.04
C VAL A 535 -13.38 -20.24 4.88
N ILE A 536 -13.73 -21.47 5.26
CA ILE A 536 -14.72 -21.77 6.29
C ILE A 536 -13.96 -22.21 7.54
N SER A 537 -14.04 -21.42 8.60
CA SER A 537 -13.40 -21.70 9.88
C SER A 537 -14.42 -22.28 10.85
N LEU A 538 -14.15 -23.45 11.40
CA LEU A 538 -14.94 -24.11 12.45
C LEU A 538 -14.23 -23.95 13.80
N GLY A 539 -14.76 -23.11 14.69
CA GLY A 539 -14.16 -22.86 16.03
C GLY A 539 -12.74 -22.29 15.98
N GLY A 540 -12.37 -21.61 14.89
CA GLY A 540 -10.97 -21.37 14.56
C GLY A 540 -10.24 -20.32 15.41
N VAL A 541 -8.98 -20.61 15.73
CA VAL A 541 -8.09 -19.70 16.47
C VAL A 541 -7.06 -19.12 15.52
N MET A 542 -7.39 -17.97 14.91
CA MET A 542 -6.59 -17.33 13.86
C MET A 542 -5.93 -16.03 14.34
N SER A 543 -4.71 -15.79 13.87
CA SER A 543 -3.91 -14.59 14.15
C SER A 543 -4.30 -13.41 13.28
N ALA A 544 -4.30 -12.21 13.88
CA ALA A 544 -4.50 -10.95 13.15
C ALA A 544 -3.31 -10.58 12.23
N ASN A 545 -2.21 -11.36 12.29
CA ASN A 545 -1.04 -11.16 11.43
C ASN A 545 -1.26 -11.68 10.00
N ASN A 546 -2.25 -12.55 9.78
CA ASN A 546 -2.59 -13.03 8.43
C ASN A 546 -3.27 -11.92 7.62
N ASN A 547 -3.02 -11.87 6.33
CA ASN A 547 -3.61 -10.86 5.46
C ASN A 547 -4.98 -11.29 4.94
N PHE A 548 -6.01 -11.17 5.78
CA PHE A 548 -7.40 -11.52 5.45
C PHE A 548 -7.97 -10.78 4.23
N LEU A 549 -7.37 -9.64 3.84
CA LEU A 549 -7.82 -8.88 2.67
C LEU A 549 -7.57 -9.61 1.34
N LYS A 550 -6.68 -10.61 1.33
CA LYS A 550 -6.35 -11.43 0.16
C LYS A 550 -7.29 -12.63 -0.02
N LEU A 551 -8.12 -12.94 0.96
CA LEU A 551 -9.19 -13.94 0.82
C LEU A 551 -10.33 -13.35 0.00
N GLU A 552 -11.07 -14.18 -0.73
CA GLU A 552 -12.38 -13.76 -1.22
C GLU A 552 -13.31 -13.53 -0.04
N HIS A 553 -13.44 -14.54 0.82
CA HIS A 553 -14.19 -14.43 2.05
C HIS A 553 -13.70 -15.39 3.14
N LEU A 554 -13.89 -15.00 4.41
CA LEU A 554 -13.76 -15.87 5.58
C LEU A 554 -15.11 -16.02 6.29
N TYR A 555 -15.68 -17.22 6.27
CA TYR A 555 -16.83 -17.59 7.09
C TYR A 555 -16.33 -18.20 8.40
N HIS A 556 -16.49 -17.49 9.51
CA HIS A 556 -16.03 -17.92 10.82
C HIS A 556 -17.21 -18.41 11.67
N LEU A 557 -17.39 -19.73 11.71
CA LEU A 557 -18.46 -20.45 12.40
C LEU A 557 -17.99 -20.76 13.83
N VAL A 558 -18.75 -20.31 14.82
CA VAL A 558 -18.37 -20.41 16.24
C VAL A 558 -19.59 -20.80 17.07
N GLY A 559 -19.45 -21.78 17.97
CA GLY A 559 -20.48 -22.09 18.96
C GLY A 559 -20.47 -21.09 20.12
N ASP A 560 -21.64 -20.75 20.67
CA ASP A 560 -21.77 -19.77 21.76
C ASP A 560 -21.11 -20.22 23.07
N LYS A 561 -20.80 -21.53 23.21
CA LYS A 561 -20.08 -22.12 24.34
C LYS A 561 -18.66 -22.57 23.95
N ASP A 562 -18.15 -22.16 22.79
CA ASP A 562 -16.80 -22.50 22.33
C ASP A 562 -15.73 -21.65 23.05
N GLY A 563 -15.23 -22.19 24.16
CA GLY A 563 -14.15 -21.56 24.93
C GLY A 563 -12.83 -21.39 24.15
N VAL A 564 -12.56 -22.21 23.13
CA VAL A 564 -11.31 -22.18 22.37
C VAL A 564 -11.33 -21.04 21.36
N ALA A 565 -12.42 -20.86 20.61
CA ALA A 565 -12.57 -19.75 19.67
C ALA A 565 -12.47 -18.38 20.39
N HIS A 566 -12.98 -18.29 21.63
CA HIS A 566 -12.88 -17.10 22.48
C HIS A 566 -11.46 -16.77 22.94
N LEU A 567 -10.51 -17.72 22.92
CA LEU A 567 -9.10 -17.42 23.17
C LEU A 567 -8.47 -16.59 22.04
N GLY A 568 -9.03 -16.61 20.83
CA GLY A 568 -8.49 -15.91 19.67
C GLY A 568 -8.18 -14.42 19.92
N PRO A 569 -9.14 -13.59 20.37
CA PRO A 569 -8.88 -12.18 20.71
C PRO A 569 -7.99 -11.93 21.94
N ILE A 570 -7.77 -12.95 22.78
CA ILE A 570 -6.86 -12.89 23.94
C ILE A 570 -5.42 -13.16 23.48
N LEU A 571 -5.22 -14.28 22.78
CA LEU A 571 -3.92 -14.69 22.25
C LEU A 571 -3.44 -13.76 21.14
N PHE A 572 -4.36 -13.16 20.36
CA PHE A 572 -4.03 -12.27 19.26
C PHE A 572 -4.63 -10.87 19.47
N PRO A 573 -3.93 -9.97 20.18
CA PRO A 573 -4.42 -8.62 20.50
C PRO A 573 -4.88 -7.83 19.27
N GLY A 574 -4.29 -8.08 18.10
CA GLY A 574 -4.70 -7.47 16.83
C GLY A 574 -6.16 -7.73 16.42
N ARG A 575 -6.87 -8.70 17.02
CA ARG A 575 -8.32 -8.91 16.81
C ARG A 575 -9.20 -8.00 17.68
N ARG A 576 -8.62 -7.21 18.60
CA ARG A 576 -9.35 -6.26 19.45
C ARG A 576 -9.75 -5.01 18.65
N LYS A 577 -10.96 -4.49 18.91
CA LYS A 577 -11.56 -3.38 18.13
C LYS A 577 -10.76 -2.07 18.19
N TRP A 578 -9.98 -1.82 19.25
CA TRP A 578 -9.17 -0.61 19.40
C TRP A 578 -7.85 -0.64 18.58
N LEU A 579 -7.57 -1.72 17.84
CA LEU A 579 -6.49 -1.78 16.85
C LEU A 579 -7.06 -1.77 15.42
N PRO A 580 -7.69 -0.66 14.97
CA PRO A 580 -8.48 -0.63 13.73
C PRO A 580 -7.68 -0.94 12.46
N LEU A 581 -6.35 -0.78 12.51
CA LEU A 581 -5.43 -0.99 11.39
C LEU A 581 -5.00 -2.45 11.20
N SER A 582 -5.39 -3.38 12.08
CA SER A 582 -5.06 -4.79 11.89
C SER A 582 -5.76 -5.38 10.66
N TYR A 583 -5.15 -6.37 10.01
CA TYR A 583 -5.78 -7.04 8.86
C TYR A 583 -7.15 -7.62 9.21
N TRP A 584 -7.30 -8.16 10.42
CA TRP A 584 -8.59 -8.65 10.93
C TRP A 584 -9.65 -7.55 10.96
N ASN A 585 -9.38 -6.43 11.63
CA ASN A 585 -10.35 -5.35 11.78
C ASN A 585 -10.64 -4.64 10.45
N ARG A 586 -9.64 -4.50 9.58
CA ARG A 586 -9.82 -4.01 8.20
C ARG A 586 -10.74 -4.95 7.40
N ALA A 587 -10.51 -6.26 7.44
CA ALA A 587 -11.33 -7.23 6.71
C ALA A 587 -12.76 -7.34 7.25
N MET A 588 -12.94 -7.30 8.59
CA MET A 588 -14.27 -7.16 9.22
C MET A 588 -14.97 -5.88 8.76
N ARG A 589 -14.29 -4.73 8.78
CA ARG A 589 -14.85 -3.46 8.29
C ARG A 589 -15.20 -3.53 6.81
N LYS A 590 -14.46 -4.27 5.99
CA LYS A 590 -14.71 -4.41 4.55
C LYS A 590 -15.73 -5.50 4.19
N GLY A 591 -16.27 -6.22 5.18
CA GLY A 591 -17.23 -7.30 4.95
C GLY A 591 -16.60 -8.60 4.43
N LYS A 592 -15.27 -8.74 4.44
CA LYS A 592 -14.55 -9.96 4.02
C LYS A 592 -14.55 -11.08 5.05
N ILE A 593 -15.08 -10.82 6.24
CA ILE A 593 -15.19 -11.79 7.33
C ILE A 593 -16.63 -11.77 7.82
N SER A 594 -17.26 -12.94 7.85
CA SER A 594 -18.57 -13.16 8.45
C SER A 594 -18.42 -14.00 9.71
N GLN A 595 -18.97 -13.53 10.83
CA GLN A 595 -19.05 -14.32 12.06
C GLN A 595 -20.44 -14.95 12.14
N ILE A 596 -20.50 -16.27 12.23
CA ILE A 596 -21.74 -17.06 12.19
C ILE A 596 -21.81 -17.87 13.49
N SER A 597 -22.87 -17.68 14.28
CA SER A 597 -23.11 -18.52 15.45
C SER A 597 -23.66 -19.88 15.03
N LEU A 598 -23.16 -20.95 15.66
CA LEU A 598 -23.70 -22.31 15.55
C LEU A 598 -24.71 -22.62 16.67
N GLY A 599 -25.10 -21.64 17.48
CA GLY A 599 -25.93 -21.86 18.67
C GLY A 599 -25.11 -22.38 19.86
N PRO A 600 -25.75 -23.04 20.86
CA PRO A 600 -25.15 -23.34 22.18
C PRO A 600 -24.15 -24.51 22.17
N MET A 601 -23.38 -24.67 21.10
CA MET A 601 -22.38 -25.72 20.90
C MET A 601 -21.05 -25.36 21.57
N GLY A 602 -20.33 -26.38 22.06
CA GLY A 602 -18.94 -26.29 22.51
C GLY A 602 -17.93 -26.50 21.39
N HIS A 603 -16.64 -26.59 21.74
CA HIS A 603 -15.56 -26.76 20.75
C HIS A 603 -15.46 -28.20 20.22
N GLN A 604 -15.30 -29.16 21.13
CA GLN A 604 -15.05 -30.58 20.84
C GLN A 604 -16.08 -31.46 21.57
N VAL A 605 -16.16 -32.74 21.20
CA VAL A 605 -17.04 -33.73 21.86
C VAL A 605 -16.65 -33.96 23.33
N PRO A 606 -17.61 -34.22 24.25
CA PRO A 606 -19.06 -34.15 24.07
C PRO A 606 -19.61 -32.71 24.00
N GLY A 607 -20.68 -32.50 23.23
CA GLY A 607 -21.36 -31.20 23.06
C GLY A 607 -20.73 -30.27 22.02
N GLY A 608 -19.72 -30.73 21.28
CA GLY A 608 -18.99 -29.95 20.27
C GLY A 608 -19.74 -29.73 18.96
N MET A 609 -19.18 -28.92 18.06
CA MET A 609 -19.77 -28.59 16.76
C MET A 609 -19.82 -29.77 15.76
N MET A 610 -19.01 -30.80 15.99
CA MET A 610 -18.99 -32.04 15.19
C MET A 610 -19.66 -33.21 15.90
N ASP A 611 -20.35 -32.98 17.02
CA ASP A 611 -20.93 -34.06 17.83
C ASP A 611 -22.19 -34.65 17.16
N PRO A 612 -22.21 -35.96 16.84
CA PRO A 612 -23.40 -36.61 16.27
C PRO A 612 -24.50 -36.89 17.32
N ASN A 613 -24.16 -36.91 18.61
CA ASN A 613 -25.04 -37.32 19.70
C ASN A 613 -25.64 -36.14 20.46
N ALA A 614 -25.01 -34.96 20.41
CA ALA A 614 -25.55 -33.75 21.02
C ALA A 614 -26.63 -33.13 20.12
N LEU A 615 -27.82 -32.86 20.70
CA LEU A 615 -28.97 -32.36 19.98
C LEU A 615 -29.24 -30.88 20.30
N LEU A 616 -29.58 -30.13 19.26
CA LEU A 616 -30.16 -28.79 19.39
C LEU A 616 -31.65 -28.88 19.79
N PRO A 617 -32.26 -27.78 20.29
CA PRO A 617 -33.68 -27.76 20.68
C PRO A 617 -34.66 -28.16 19.56
N ASN A 618 -34.25 -28.05 18.30
CA ASN A 618 -35.04 -28.46 17.13
C ASN A 618 -34.92 -29.96 16.79
N GLY A 619 -34.22 -30.75 17.60
CA GLY A 619 -34.01 -32.19 17.41
C GLY A 619 -32.90 -32.56 16.41
N GLN A 620 -32.25 -31.60 15.77
CA GLN A 620 -31.12 -31.82 14.87
C GLN A 620 -29.84 -32.04 15.68
N SER A 621 -28.96 -32.97 15.28
CA SER A 621 -27.66 -33.09 15.93
C SER A 621 -26.74 -31.90 15.61
N HIS A 622 -25.77 -31.63 16.49
CA HIS A 622 -24.80 -30.57 16.27
C HIS A 622 -24.05 -30.78 14.95
N LEU A 623 -23.62 -32.02 14.67
CA LEU A 623 -22.98 -32.40 13.41
C LEU A 623 -23.86 -32.07 12.18
N GLN A 624 -25.13 -32.50 12.20
CA GLN A 624 -26.07 -32.24 11.11
C GLN A 624 -26.26 -30.74 10.87
N HIS A 625 -26.36 -29.95 11.93
CA HIS A 625 -26.54 -28.51 11.85
C HIS A 625 -25.30 -27.81 11.27
N THR A 626 -24.10 -28.17 11.74
CA THR A 626 -22.84 -27.65 11.21
C THR A 626 -22.67 -27.96 9.72
N ILE A 627 -22.96 -29.19 9.29
CA ILE A 627 -22.92 -29.57 7.87
C ILE A 627 -23.94 -28.79 7.05
N ALA A 628 -25.16 -28.59 7.55
CA ALA A 628 -26.18 -27.81 6.85
C ALA A 628 -25.72 -26.36 6.59
N ILE A 629 -25.06 -25.73 7.57
CA ILE A 629 -24.50 -24.38 7.39
C ILE A 629 -23.36 -24.40 6.36
N ILE A 630 -22.44 -25.37 6.42
CA ILE A 630 -21.35 -25.48 5.43
C ILE A 630 -21.92 -25.61 4.01
N LEU A 631 -22.90 -26.49 3.80
CA LEU A 631 -23.55 -26.65 2.49
C LEU A 631 -24.24 -25.36 2.03
N SER A 632 -24.88 -24.62 2.94
CA SER A 632 -25.51 -23.35 2.60
C SER A 632 -24.48 -22.31 2.13
N ILE A 633 -23.26 -22.32 2.68
CA ILE A 633 -22.15 -21.47 2.23
C ILE A 633 -21.68 -21.91 0.85
N LEU A 634 -21.38 -23.19 0.66
CA LEU A 634 -20.86 -23.74 -0.60
C LEU A 634 -21.84 -23.55 -1.77
N GLN A 635 -23.14 -23.56 -1.50
CA GLN A 635 -24.21 -23.35 -2.49
C GLN A 635 -24.56 -21.87 -2.69
N GLY A 636 -23.91 -20.93 -1.98
CA GLY A 636 -24.23 -19.51 -2.02
C GLY A 636 -25.63 -19.15 -1.48
N ARG A 637 -26.25 -20.04 -0.70
CA ARG A 637 -27.60 -19.89 -0.13
C ARG A 637 -27.61 -19.28 1.26
N LEU A 638 -26.46 -19.23 1.94
CA LEU A 638 -26.37 -18.62 3.26
C LEU A 638 -26.60 -17.12 3.15
N LEU A 639 -27.79 -16.67 3.52
CA LEU A 639 -28.08 -15.28 3.84
C LEU A 639 -27.37 -14.95 5.15
N VAL A 640 -26.04 -14.74 5.08
CA VAL A 640 -25.34 -14.15 6.20
C VAL A 640 -26.01 -12.80 6.43
N SER A 641 -26.42 -12.51 7.66
CA SER A 641 -26.73 -11.15 8.08
C SER A 641 -25.43 -10.34 8.12
N THR A 642 -24.77 -10.18 6.97
CA THR A 642 -23.80 -9.12 6.76
C THR A 642 -24.63 -7.87 7.01
N PRO A 643 -24.29 -7.03 8.01
CA PRO A 643 -25.10 -5.85 8.32
C PRO A 643 -25.37 -5.13 7.01
N HIS A 644 -26.64 -5.03 6.61
CA HIS A 644 -27.02 -4.42 5.35
C HIS A 644 -26.45 -3.02 5.39
N ARG A 645 -25.38 -2.78 4.63
CA ARG A 645 -24.78 -1.46 4.56
C ARG A 645 -25.51 -0.73 3.46
N PRO A 646 -26.28 0.31 3.82
CA PRO A 646 -26.91 1.12 2.80
C PRO A 646 -25.79 1.72 1.94
N ARG A 647 -25.93 1.62 0.62
CA ARG A 647 -25.08 2.36 -0.31
C ARG A 647 -25.22 3.84 0.00
N GLN A 648 -24.11 4.51 0.26
CA GLN A 648 -24.11 5.96 0.37
C GLN A 648 -24.28 6.56 -1.02
N ILE A 649 -25.34 7.35 -1.21
CA ILE A 649 -25.60 8.07 -2.47
C ILE A 649 -24.58 9.21 -2.60
N SER A 650 -23.93 9.29 -3.76
CA SER A 650 -22.94 10.33 -4.06
C SER A 650 -23.59 11.70 -4.30
N ASN A 651 -22.82 12.78 -4.20
CA ASN A 651 -23.30 14.10 -4.61
C ASN A 651 -23.58 14.11 -6.13
N TYR A 652 -22.73 13.49 -6.95
CA TYR A 652 -22.92 13.32 -8.39
C TYR A 652 -24.29 12.69 -8.70
N GLU A 653 -24.62 11.54 -8.09
CA GLU A 653 -25.91 10.87 -8.29
C GLU A 653 -27.09 11.76 -7.94
N ARG A 654 -26.97 12.57 -6.88
CA ARG A 654 -27.99 13.56 -6.52
C ARG A 654 -28.08 14.65 -7.56
N TYR A 655 -26.95 15.24 -7.96
CA TYR A 655 -26.90 16.33 -8.94
C TYR A 655 -27.57 15.93 -10.25
N LYS A 656 -27.36 14.69 -10.70
CA LYS A 656 -27.97 14.14 -11.92
C LYS A 656 -29.51 13.98 -11.85
N GLN A 657 -30.12 14.09 -10.67
CA GLN A 657 -31.59 14.09 -10.53
C GLN A 657 -32.25 15.36 -11.07
N ALA A 658 -31.51 16.46 -11.21
CA ALA A 658 -32.02 17.66 -11.84
C ALA A 658 -31.79 17.61 -13.36
N ASP A 659 -32.86 17.84 -14.14
CA ASP A 659 -32.83 17.70 -15.60
C ASP A 659 -31.74 18.55 -16.26
N PHE A 660 -31.53 19.79 -15.80
CA PHE A 660 -30.52 20.71 -16.36
C PHE A 660 -29.06 20.25 -16.16
N ASN A 661 -28.81 19.22 -15.35
CA ASN A 661 -27.49 18.58 -15.23
C ASN A 661 -27.31 17.38 -16.19
N ASN A 662 -28.30 17.12 -17.05
CA ASN A 662 -28.26 16.08 -18.06
C ASN A 662 -28.07 16.69 -19.44
N TYR A 663 -27.16 16.12 -20.24
CA TYR A 663 -26.85 16.66 -21.58
C TYR A 663 -28.08 16.63 -22.51
N THR A 664 -29.00 15.69 -22.31
CA THR A 664 -30.24 15.55 -23.08
C THR A 664 -31.21 16.70 -22.89
N TYR A 665 -31.04 17.51 -21.83
CA TYR A 665 -31.84 18.71 -21.58
C TYR A 665 -31.59 19.83 -22.60
N TYR A 666 -30.49 19.73 -23.37
CA TYR A 666 -30.02 20.75 -24.29
C TYR A 666 -30.04 20.25 -25.74
N PRO A 667 -31.14 20.42 -26.49
CA PRO A 667 -31.25 19.92 -27.86
C PRO A 667 -30.16 20.46 -28.78
N LEU A 668 -29.59 19.61 -29.63
CA LEU A 668 -28.55 20.01 -30.58
C LEU A 668 -29.09 20.89 -31.72
N THR A 669 -30.40 20.85 -31.97
CA THR A 669 -31.10 21.71 -32.94
C THR A 669 -31.21 23.16 -32.50
N GLN A 670 -31.08 23.45 -31.21
CA GLN A 670 -31.12 24.80 -30.68
C GLN A 670 -29.78 25.51 -30.90
N THR A 671 -29.88 26.75 -31.39
CA THR A 671 -28.74 27.62 -31.71
C THR A 671 -28.89 28.99 -31.06
N VAL A 672 -27.77 29.70 -30.93
CA VAL A 672 -27.67 31.05 -30.39
C VAL A 672 -27.40 32.06 -31.50
N ASP A 673 -27.63 33.34 -31.21
CA ASP A 673 -27.23 34.42 -32.10
C ASP A 673 -25.73 34.70 -31.94
N TRP A 674 -24.97 34.50 -33.02
CA TRP A 674 -23.52 34.71 -33.05
C TRP A 674 -23.10 36.18 -32.88
N GLN A 675 -24.01 37.15 -32.91
CA GLN A 675 -23.69 38.52 -32.54
C GLN A 675 -23.39 38.63 -31.03
N TRP A 676 -24.14 37.89 -30.21
CA TRP A 676 -24.12 38.01 -28.74
C TRP A 676 -23.43 36.83 -28.05
N TYR A 677 -23.41 35.67 -28.71
CA TYR A 677 -22.83 34.44 -28.19
C TYR A 677 -21.65 33.94 -29.03
N ARG A 678 -20.75 33.20 -28.37
CA ARG A 678 -19.62 32.50 -29.00
C ARG A 678 -19.58 31.04 -28.56
N PRO A 679 -19.10 30.12 -29.41
CA PRO A 679 -18.89 28.75 -28.98
C PRO A 679 -17.66 28.72 -28.07
N ILE A 680 -17.65 27.84 -27.08
CA ILE A 680 -16.50 27.73 -26.16
C ILE A 680 -15.24 27.29 -26.92
N ALA A 681 -15.38 26.39 -27.89
CA ALA A 681 -14.30 25.88 -28.72
C ALA A 681 -14.81 25.46 -30.12
N PRO A 682 -13.93 25.32 -31.12
CA PRO A 682 -14.31 24.86 -32.46
C PRO A 682 -14.97 23.48 -32.47
N TRP A 683 -14.42 22.52 -31.71
CA TRP A 683 -14.97 21.17 -31.58
C TRP A 683 -15.41 20.92 -30.15
N ILE A 684 -16.70 20.65 -29.97
CA ILE A 684 -17.31 20.30 -28.68
C ILE A 684 -18.13 19.03 -28.87
N GLY A 685 -18.09 18.13 -27.90
CA GLY A 685 -18.89 16.92 -27.97
C GLY A 685 -18.85 16.09 -26.71
N ARG A 686 -19.62 15.01 -26.73
CA ARG A 686 -19.73 14.06 -25.63
C ARG A 686 -18.85 12.85 -25.89
N LEU A 687 -18.06 12.46 -24.90
CA LEU A 687 -17.28 11.21 -24.96
C LEU A 687 -18.19 10.03 -24.62
N ILE A 688 -18.09 8.97 -25.43
CA ILE A 688 -18.85 7.73 -25.27
C ILE A 688 -17.86 6.57 -25.21
N LEU A 689 -17.93 5.80 -24.13
CA LEU A 689 -17.11 4.60 -23.96
C LEU A 689 -17.62 3.50 -24.92
N PRO A 690 -16.79 2.97 -25.84
CA PRO A 690 -17.21 1.94 -26.78
C PRO A 690 -17.56 0.64 -26.04
N LYS A 691 -18.52 -0.13 -26.56
CA LYS A 691 -18.80 -1.47 -26.01
C LYS A 691 -17.60 -2.39 -26.21
N SER A 692 -17.46 -3.42 -25.38
CA SER A 692 -16.35 -4.38 -25.48
C SER A 692 -16.18 -4.97 -26.89
N SER A 693 -17.29 -5.24 -27.59
CA SER A 693 -17.30 -5.71 -28.98
C SER A 693 -16.82 -4.69 -30.01
N GLU A 694 -16.97 -3.40 -29.72
CA GLU A 694 -16.65 -2.27 -30.62
C GLU A 694 -15.20 -1.80 -30.46
N ARG A 695 -14.54 -2.06 -29.31
CA ARG A 695 -13.19 -1.56 -28.99
C ARG A 695 -12.14 -1.79 -30.08
N ARG A 696 -12.17 -2.96 -30.73
CA ARG A 696 -11.22 -3.33 -31.80
C ARG A 696 -11.37 -2.48 -33.05
N GLU A 697 -12.60 -2.07 -33.36
CA GLU A 697 -12.96 -1.23 -34.50
C GLU A 697 -12.68 0.24 -34.18
N VAL A 698 -13.12 0.72 -33.01
CA VAL A 698 -13.00 2.13 -32.62
C VAL A 698 -11.55 2.52 -32.37
N ARG A 699 -10.74 1.67 -31.71
CA ARG A 699 -9.32 1.95 -31.35
C ARG A 699 -9.13 3.33 -30.70
N GLY A 700 -10.02 3.68 -29.78
CA GLY A 700 -10.19 5.00 -29.21
C GLY A 700 -11.52 5.07 -28.47
N VAL A 701 -12.22 6.18 -28.59
CA VAL A 701 -13.58 6.34 -28.05
C VAL A 701 -14.52 6.90 -29.10
N TRP A 702 -15.82 6.78 -28.86
CA TRP A 702 -16.83 7.46 -29.66
C TRP A 702 -16.95 8.92 -29.21
N PHE A 703 -17.21 9.83 -30.15
CA PHE A 703 -17.41 11.25 -29.90
C PHE A 703 -18.69 11.71 -30.60
N GLU A 704 -19.70 12.09 -29.83
CA GLU A 704 -20.92 12.71 -30.37
C GLU A 704 -20.68 14.20 -30.53
N VAL A 705 -20.69 14.68 -31.78
CA VAL A 705 -20.34 16.06 -32.10
C VAL A 705 -21.49 16.98 -31.71
N HIS A 706 -21.27 17.89 -30.79
CA HIS A 706 -22.26 18.88 -30.33
C HIS A 706 -22.06 20.25 -30.99
N HIS A 707 -20.84 20.55 -31.41
CA HIS A 707 -20.47 21.72 -32.20
C HIS A 707 -19.24 21.39 -33.04
N ALA A 708 -19.22 21.90 -34.28
CA ALA A 708 -18.11 21.73 -35.23
C ALA A 708 -17.77 23.09 -35.90
N PRO A 709 -16.52 23.29 -36.35
CA PRO A 709 -16.15 24.48 -37.09
C PRO A 709 -16.78 24.50 -38.50
N ARG A 710 -16.71 25.67 -39.16
CA ARG A 710 -17.20 25.83 -40.52
C ARG A 710 -16.62 24.79 -41.48
N GLY A 711 -17.47 24.20 -42.33
CA GLY A 711 -17.14 23.12 -43.25
C GLY A 711 -17.42 21.70 -42.71
N TYR A 712 -17.72 21.57 -41.41
CA TYR A 712 -18.01 20.28 -40.76
C TYR A 712 -19.35 20.27 -40.01
N GLU A 713 -20.23 21.24 -40.28
CA GLU A 713 -21.53 21.39 -39.60
C GLU A 713 -22.43 20.16 -39.76
N SER A 714 -22.29 19.44 -40.88
CA SER A 714 -23.04 18.19 -41.12
C SER A 714 -22.74 17.08 -40.12
N LEU A 715 -21.60 17.15 -39.41
CA LEU A 715 -21.23 16.18 -38.38
C LEU A 715 -21.96 16.43 -37.05
N VAL A 716 -22.54 17.61 -36.83
CA VAL A 716 -23.25 17.91 -35.58
C VAL A 716 -24.43 16.95 -35.40
N GLY A 717 -24.50 16.32 -34.22
CA GLY A 717 -25.46 15.25 -33.90
C GLY A 717 -25.02 13.86 -34.33
N GLN A 718 -23.93 13.72 -35.08
CA GLN A 718 -23.37 12.42 -35.44
C GLN A 718 -22.38 11.91 -34.40
N THR A 719 -22.29 10.59 -34.28
CA THR A 719 -21.24 9.91 -33.51
C THR A 719 -20.10 9.53 -34.45
N VAL A 720 -18.89 10.00 -34.13
CA VAL A 720 -17.67 9.82 -34.93
C VAL A 720 -16.60 9.15 -34.09
N MET A 721 -15.60 8.53 -34.72
CA MET A 721 -14.49 7.92 -33.99
C MET A 721 -13.50 8.99 -33.54
N LEU A 722 -13.09 8.98 -32.28
CA LEU A 722 -12.03 9.84 -31.75
C LEU A 722 -10.79 9.00 -31.43
N ARG A 723 -9.67 9.36 -32.06
CA ARG A 723 -8.40 8.63 -31.95
C ARG A 723 -7.23 9.56 -31.69
N TRP A 724 -6.14 8.98 -31.22
CA TRP A 724 -4.85 9.66 -31.16
C TRP A 724 -4.25 9.85 -32.56
N MET A 725 -3.57 10.98 -32.77
CA MET A 725 -2.72 11.19 -33.94
C MET A 725 -1.55 10.19 -33.95
N ASP A 726 -1.10 9.81 -35.15
CA ASP A 726 0.08 8.98 -35.32
C ASP A 726 1.36 9.82 -35.21
N LEU A 727 1.70 10.21 -33.98
CA LEU A 727 2.94 10.90 -33.65
C LEU A 727 3.75 10.05 -32.66
N PRO A 728 5.09 9.92 -32.80
CA PRO A 728 5.91 9.10 -31.91
C PRO A 728 5.74 9.47 -30.42
N ILE A 729 5.71 10.77 -30.10
CA ILE A 729 5.55 11.26 -28.73
C ILE A 729 4.18 10.90 -28.12
N VAL A 730 3.12 10.91 -28.93
CA VAL A 730 1.76 10.55 -28.49
C VAL A 730 1.68 9.04 -28.27
N LYS A 731 2.26 8.23 -29.17
CA LYS A 731 2.33 6.76 -29.02
C LYS A 731 3.08 6.35 -27.75
N GLU A 732 4.19 7.02 -27.44
CA GLU A 732 4.96 6.77 -26.23
C GLU A 732 4.16 7.11 -24.97
N LEU A 733 3.52 8.29 -24.94
CA LEU A 733 2.66 8.72 -23.84
C LEU A 733 1.52 7.73 -23.59
N VAL A 734 0.77 7.37 -24.64
CA VAL A 734 -0.36 6.44 -24.56
C VAL A 734 0.09 5.07 -24.05
N ARG A 735 1.22 4.55 -24.56
CA ARG A 735 1.77 3.27 -24.11
C ARG A 735 2.18 3.30 -22.64
N ALA A 736 2.78 4.39 -22.17
CA ALA A 736 3.28 4.51 -20.80
C ALA A 736 2.18 4.42 -19.73
N VAL A 737 0.95 4.81 -20.06
CA VAL A 737 -0.18 4.89 -19.11
C VAL A 737 -1.29 3.89 -19.38
N THR A 738 -1.20 3.11 -20.47
CA THR A 738 -2.16 2.04 -20.75
C THR A 738 -1.99 0.93 -19.73
N ARG A 739 -3.07 0.54 -19.05
CA ARG A 739 -3.06 -0.49 -17.99
C ARG A 739 -4.26 -1.41 -18.08
N ASP A 740 -4.11 -2.60 -17.54
CA ASP A 740 -5.25 -3.46 -17.24
C ASP A 740 -5.91 -2.95 -15.95
N VAL A 741 -7.24 -2.94 -15.91
CA VAL A 741 -8.01 -2.40 -14.78
C VAL A 741 -8.73 -3.54 -14.07
N HIS A 742 -8.38 -3.77 -12.82
CA HIS A 742 -8.99 -4.74 -11.92
C HIS A 742 -9.15 -4.08 -10.56
N PHE A 743 -10.38 -3.96 -10.10
CA PHE A 743 -10.64 -3.26 -8.85
C PHE A 743 -9.96 -3.97 -7.69
N SER A 744 -9.21 -3.21 -6.91
CA SER A 744 -8.76 -3.65 -5.60
C SER A 744 -9.95 -3.78 -4.65
N VAL A 745 -9.77 -4.53 -3.57
CA VAL A 745 -10.78 -4.64 -2.51
C VAL A 745 -11.23 -3.28 -1.97
N ASP A 746 -10.30 -2.33 -1.88
CA ASP A 746 -10.61 -0.97 -1.47
C ASP A 746 -11.50 -0.27 -2.51
N ALA A 747 -11.17 -0.39 -3.79
CA ALA A 747 -11.95 0.17 -4.90
C ALA A 747 -13.36 -0.42 -4.94
N GLU A 748 -13.50 -1.75 -4.87
CA GLU A 748 -14.80 -2.41 -4.83
C GLU A 748 -15.65 -1.94 -3.65
N TYR A 749 -15.03 -1.83 -2.47
CA TYR A 749 -15.71 -1.39 -1.26
C TYR A 749 -16.16 0.07 -1.37
N SER A 750 -15.27 0.99 -1.75
CA SER A 750 -15.61 2.41 -1.84
C SER A 750 -16.59 2.71 -2.97
N SER A 751 -16.52 1.96 -4.07
CA SER A 751 -17.47 2.04 -5.19
C SER A 751 -18.88 1.59 -4.78
N ARG A 752 -18.99 0.44 -4.11
CA ARG A 752 -20.30 -0.11 -3.72
C ARG A 752 -20.92 0.60 -2.52
N TYR A 753 -20.10 1.08 -1.57
CA TYR A 753 -20.59 1.55 -0.27
C TYR A 753 -20.10 2.94 0.16
N GLY A 754 -19.03 3.48 -0.44
CA GLY A 754 -18.34 4.69 0.01
C GLY A 754 -18.83 6.01 -0.58
N GLY A 755 -19.77 5.99 -1.51
CA GLY A 755 -20.35 7.19 -2.13
C GLY A 755 -19.41 7.97 -3.06
N SER A 756 -18.18 7.51 -3.27
CA SER A 756 -17.27 8.05 -4.30
C SER A 756 -17.61 7.46 -5.66
N ILE A 757 -17.46 8.25 -6.71
CA ILE A 757 -17.59 7.79 -8.09
C ILE A 757 -16.29 7.10 -8.52
N HIS A 758 -16.41 5.91 -9.12
CA HIS A 758 -15.30 5.11 -9.64
C HIS A 758 -15.56 4.72 -11.11
N PRO A 759 -14.51 4.34 -11.87
CA PRO A 759 -14.62 3.90 -13.27
C PRO A 759 -15.17 2.46 -13.37
N GLU A 760 -16.34 2.18 -12.78
CA GLU A 760 -16.92 0.83 -12.69
C GLU A 760 -17.08 0.16 -14.06
N ARG A 761 -17.37 0.95 -15.09
CA ARG A 761 -17.53 0.49 -16.48
C ARG A 761 -16.23 -0.07 -17.10
N LEU A 762 -15.08 0.22 -16.49
CA LEU A 762 -13.75 -0.24 -16.91
C LEU A 762 -13.24 -1.40 -16.06
N ASN A 763 -13.96 -1.84 -15.03
CA ASN A 763 -13.52 -2.96 -14.21
C ASN A 763 -13.39 -4.25 -15.05
N HIS A 764 -12.31 -5.00 -14.86
CA HIS A 764 -11.89 -6.18 -15.63
C HIS A 764 -11.50 -5.92 -17.09
N TRP A 765 -11.36 -4.66 -17.53
CA TRP A 765 -10.90 -4.36 -18.87
C TRP A 765 -9.38 -4.45 -18.98
N ARG A 766 -8.89 -5.02 -20.08
CA ARG A 766 -7.46 -5.04 -20.42
C ARG A 766 -7.10 -3.85 -21.31
N GLN A 767 -5.86 -3.39 -21.20
CA GLN A 767 -5.25 -2.36 -22.04
C GLN A 767 -6.13 -1.11 -22.17
N VAL A 768 -6.61 -0.59 -21.05
CA VAL A 768 -7.38 0.66 -21.00
C VAL A 768 -6.44 1.83 -21.26
N GLY A 769 -6.68 2.56 -22.35
CA GLY A 769 -5.91 3.76 -22.71
C GLY A 769 -6.47 5.05 -22.10
N PRO A 770 -5.80 6.21 -22.31
CA PRO A 770 -6.21 7.48 -21.69
C PRO A 770 -7.58 8.03 -22.11
N LEU A 771 -7.98 7.83 -23.36
CA LEU A 771 -9.30 8.25 -23.85
C LEU A 771 -10.41 7.40 -23.23
N GLU A 772 -10.19 6.08 -23.16
CA GLU A 772 -11.12 5.15 -22.53
C GLU A 772 -11.22 5.41 -21.03
N SER A 773 -10.09 5.69 -20.36
CA SER A 773 -10.10 6.04 -18.94
C SER A 773 -10.84 7.35 -18.65
N LEU A 774 -10.80 8.31 -19.58
CA LEU A 774 -11.58 9.54 -19.48
C LEU A 774 -13.07 9.24 -19.73
N ALA A 775 -13.43 8.67 -20.89
CA ALA A 775 -14.82 8.38 -21.24
C ALA A 775 -15.53 7.45 -20.23
N GLY A 776 -14.78 6.54 -19.59
CA GLY A 776 -15.28 5.58 -18.59
C GLY A 776 -15.20 6.05 -17.13
N SER A 777 -14.83 7.31 -16.85
CA SER A 777 -14.63 7.78 -15.46
C SER A 777 -15.94 7.87 -14.66
N HIS A 778 -17.04 8.19 -15.33
CA HIS A 778 -18.37 8.27 -14.73
C HIS A 778 -19.18 6.98 -14.94
N PRO A 779 -20.26 6.77 -14.17
CA PRO A 779 -21.17 5.63 -14.38
C PRO A 779 -21.94 5.70 -15.71
N THR A 780 -22.01 6.87 -16.35
CA THR A 780 -22.72 7.09 -17.62
C THR A 780 -21.88 7.92 -18.58
N ASP A 781 -22.20 7.88 -19.88
CA ASP A 781 -21.52 8.68 -20.92
C ASP A 781 -22.03 10.12 -20.92
N ASP A 782 -21.56 10.94 -19.98
CA ASP A 782 -22.03 12.34 -19.82
C ASP A 782 -20.90 13.38 -19.74
N LEU A 783 -19.66 12.99 -20.06
CA LEU A 783 -18.54 13.92 -20.15
C LEU A 783 -18.62 14.75 -21.43
N ILE A 784 -18.85 16.06 -21.27
CA ILE A 784 -18.80 17.04 -22.34
C ILE A 784 -17.41 17.67 -22.37
N VAL A 785 -16.77 17.62 -23.53
CA VAL A 785 -15.40 18.06 -23.72
C VAL A 785 -15.25 18.96 -24.93
N MET A 786 -14.23 19.83 -24.90
CA MET A 786 -13.66 20.43 -26.10
C MET A 786 -12.39 19.70 -26.51
N LEU A 787 -12.13 19.66 -27.82
CA LEU A 787 -10.87 19.13 -28.36
C LEU A 787 -9.84 20.26 -28.46
N ALA A 788 -8.66 20.04 -27.89
CA ALA A 788 -7.58 21.02 -27.84
C ALA A 788 -6.57 20.83 -29.00
N GLY A 789 -6.06 21.95 -29.52
CA GLY A 789 -5.06 21.96 -30.59
C GLY A 789 -5.63 21.64 -31.97
N GLU A 790 -4.78 21.12 -32.86
CA GLU A 790 -5.18 20.70 -34.20
C GLU A 790 -6.05 19.43 -34.13
N VAL A 791 -7.16 19.42 -34.89
CA VAL A 791 -8.02 18.25 -35.08
C VAL A 791 -8.00 17.88 -36.55
N ARG A 792 -7.52 16.68 -36.88
CA ARG A 792 -7.53 16.15 -38.26
C ARG A 792 -8.76 15.30 -38.47
N VAL A 793 -9.48 15.56 -39.57
CA VAL A 793 -10.66 14.80 -39.98
C VAL A 793 -10.26 13.85 -41.10
N GLU A 794 -10.47 12.56 -40.89
CA GLU A 794 -10.19 11.48 -41.84
C GLU A 794 -11.48 10.69 -42.14
N GLN A 795 -11.57 10.06 -43.31
CA GLN A 795 -12.65 9.13 -43.66
C GLN A 795 -12.20 7.69 -43.36
N SER A 796 -13.08 6.87 -42.80
CA SER A 796 -12.78 5.45 -42.60
C SER A 796 -12.99 4.65 -43.88
N GLU A 797 -11.99 3.85 -44.28
CA GLU A 797 -12.05 3.01 -45.49
C GLU A 797 -13.04 1.83 -45.38
N ALA A 798 -13.44 1.43 -44.16
CA ALA A 798 -14.17 0.17 -43.94
C ALA A 798 -15.69 0.35 -43.71
N ARG A 799 -16.11 1.46 -43.11
CA ARG A 799 -17.52 1.81 -42.83
C ARG A 799 -17.57 3.33 -42.67
N ASN A 800 -18.44 4.01 -43.42
CA ASN A 800 -18.63 5.48 -43.61
C ASN A 800 -18.60 6.44 -42.38
N TYR A 801 -18.00 6.11 -41.25
CA TYR A 801 -17.82 6.98 -40.10
C TYR A 801 -16.57 7.87 -40.25
N PRO A 802 -16.69 9.19 -40.05
CA PRO A 802 -15.51 10.05 -39.97
C PRO A 802 -14.70 9.76 -38.70
N ILE A 803 -13.39 10.01 -38.78
CA ILE A 803 -12.43 9.85 -37.70
C ILE A 803 -11.85 11.23 -37.37
N LEU A 804 -11.97 11.65 -36.11
CA LEU A 804 -11.27 12.80 -35.57
C LEU A 804 -9.98 12.34 -34.90
N ARG A 805 -8.85 12.94 -35.25
CA ARG A 805 -7.56 12.68 -34.61
C ARG A 805 -7.06 13.87 -33.83
N ILE A 806 -6.60 13.61 -32.60
CA ILE A 806 -6.09 14.62 -31.66
C ILE A 806 -4.71 14.25 -31.13
N ALA A 807 -3.92 15.27 -30.77
CA ALA A 807 -2.60 15.09 -30.14
C ALA A 807 -2.63 15.28 -28.62
N HIS A 808 -3.65 15.98 -28.10
CA HIS A 808 -3.77 16.34 -26.68
C HIS A 808 -5.03 15.73 -26.06
N GLN A 809 -5.02 15.54 -24.74
CA GLN A 809 -6.20 15.09 -24.02
C GLN A 809 -7.38 16.07 -24.20
N PRO A 810 -8.62 15.58 -24.41
CA PRO A 810 -9.81 16.42 -24.37
C PRO A 810 -9.96 17.17 -23.04
N ILE A 811 -10.53 18.38 -23.08
CA ILE A 811 -10.70 19.24 -21.91
C ILE A 811 -12.16 19.26 -21.50
N GLU A 812 -12.46 18.93 -20.25
CA GLU A 812 -13.83 18.94 -19.73
C GLU A 812 -14.37 20.37 -19.58
N ILE A 813 -15.59 20.60 -20.06
CA ILE A 813 -16.24 21.91 -20.10
C ILE A 813 -17.70 21.83 -19.62
N THR A 814 -18.30 23.00 -19.37
CA THR A 814 -19.73 23.14 -19.07
C THR A 814 -20.32 24.13 -20.06
N GLY A 815 -21.43 23.75 -20.71
CA GLY A 815 -22.07 24.53 -21.76
C GLY A 815 -21.48 24.30 -23.15
N ARG A 816 -22.16 24.84 -24.17
CA ARG A 816 -21.70 24.87 -25.58
C ARG A 816 -21.29 26.26 -26.01
N TYR A 817 -21.98 27.27 -25.47
CA TYR A 817 -21.81 28.67 -25.81
C TYR A 817 -21.57 29.51 -24.58
N TYR A 818 -21.01 30.69 -24.79
CA TYR A 818 -20.89 31.71 -23.77
C TYR A 818 -21.24 33.11 -24.31
N ALA A 819 -21.72 33.97 -23.42
CA ALA A 819 -21.99 35.38 -23.67
C ALA A 819 -21.46 36.24 -22.53
N LEU A 820 -21.33 37.55 -22.77
CA LEU A 820 -20.95 38.54 -21.76
C LEU A 820 -22.16 39.42 -21.46
N VAL A 821 -22.67 39.36 -20.23
CA VAL A 821 -23.93 39.99 -19.86
C VAL A 821 -23.85 40.72 -18.52
N GLN A 822 -24.80 41.63 -18.31
CA GLN A 822 -25.13 42.20 -17.00
C GLN A 822 -26.51 41.69 -16.58
N PHE A 823 -26.64 41.24 -15.33
CA PHE A 823 -27.94 40.85 -14.76
C PHE A 823 -28.71 42.10 -14.36
N LEU A 824 -29.95 42.25 -14.83
CA LEU A 824 -30.78 43.43 -14.54
C LEU A 824 -31.71 43.15 -13.35
N ALA A 825 -32.51 42.09 -13.43
CA ALA A 825 -33.45 41.72 -12.38
C ALA A 825 -33.84 40.23 -12.47
N PRO A 826 -34.07 39.55 -11.33
CA PRO A 826 -34.77 38.27 -11.31
C PRO A 826 -36.25 38.45 -11.67
N ILE A 827 -36.84 37.50 -12.39
CA ILE A 827 -38.28 37.44 -12.62
C ILE A 827 -38.93 36.72 -11.43
N PRO A 828 -39.80 37.39 -10.64
CA PRO A 828 -40.34 36.83 -9.40
C PRO A 828 -41.02 35.47 -9.58
N ASN A 829 -40.82 34.57 -8.60
CA ASN A 829 -41.39 33.21 -8.57
C ASN A 829 -40.99 32.32 -9.76
N THR A 830 -39.89 32.63 -10.44
CA THR A 830 -39.34 31.80 -11.52
C THR A 830 -37.83 31.61 -11.33
N ASP A 831 -37.23 30.76 -12.14
CA ASP A 831 -35.77 30.64 -12.25
C ASP A 831 -35.18 31.59 -13.31
N ARG A 832 -35.93 32.58 -13.80
CA ARG A 832 -35.54 33.43 -14.92
C ARG A 832 -34.95 34.76 -14.47
N PHE A 833 -34.03 35.29 -15.27
CA PHE A 833 -33.41 36.59 -15.08
C PHE A 833 -33.45 37.38 -16.38
N GLN A 834 -33.74 38.67 -16.28
CA GLN A 834 -33.51 39.61 -17.38
C GLN A 834 -32.03 40.00 -17.38
N VAL A 835 -31.39 39.90 -18.54
CA VAL A 835 -29.98 40.25 -18.75
C VAL A 835 -29.83 41.19 -19.92
N LYS A 836 -28.74 41.96 -19.92
CA LYS A 836 -28.36 42.83 -21.02
C LYS A 836 -27.01 42.43 -21.56
N HIS A 837 -26.92 42.24 -22.87
CA HIS A 837 -25.68 41.83 -23.53
C HIS A 837 -24.69 42.97 -23.67
N PHE A 838 -23.41 42.63 -23.58
CA PHE A 838 -22.32 43.55 -23.87
C PHE A 838 -22.28 43.88 -25.36
N ASN A 839 -22.23 45.17 -25.68
CA ASN A 839 -22.10 45.66 -27.02
C ASN A 839 -20.62 45.96 -27.32
N SER A 840 -20.05 45.23 -28.27
CA SER A 840 -18.63 45.36 -28.63
C SER A 840 -18.29 46.72 -29.27
N ILE A 841 -19.27 47.41 -29.84
CA ILE A 841 -19.10 48.71 -30.51
C ILE A 841 -19.05 49.83 -29.47
N SER A 842 -20.08 49.96 -28.63
CA SER A 842 -20.15 50.99 -27.58
C SER A 842 -19.25 50.69 -26.37
N ARG A 843 -18.83 49.42 -26.21
CA ARG A 843 -18.12 48.87 -25.05
C ARG A 843 -18.92 48.99 -23.75
N GLN A 844 -20.25 48.98 -23.82
CA GLN A 844 -21.18 49.08 -22.69
C GLN A 844 -22.21 47.94 -22.68
N PHE A 845 -22.95 47.76 -21.59
CA PHE A 845 -24.11 46.87 -21.51
C PHE A 845 -25.38 47.56 -22.04
N ASP A 846 -25.34 48.00 -23.29
CA ASP A 846 -26.45 48.64 -24.01
C ASP A 846 -26.98 47.78 -25.18
N GLY A 847 -26.57 46.50 -25.25
CA GLY A 847 -26.96 45.56 -26.29
C GLY A 847 -28.35 44.96 -26.11
N TRP A 848 -28.57 43.81 -26.75
CA TRP A 848 -29.85 43.09 -26.68
C TRP A 848 -30.21 42.71 -25.24
N GLU A 849 -31.48 42.92 -24.86
CA GLU A 849 -32.04 42.44 -23.61
C GLU A 849 -32.68 41.07 -23.82
N GLU A 850 -32.24 40.09 -23.04
CA GLU A 850 -32.66 38.69 -23.13
C GLU A 850 -33.16 38.19 -21.77
N VAL A 851 -34.06 37.21 -21.78
CA VAL A 851 -34.42 36.45 -20.59
C VAL A 851 -33.67 35.12 -20.60
N VAL A 852 -32.87 34.88 -19.56
CA VAL A 852 -32.10 33.64 -19.38
C VAL A 852 -32.61 32.87 -18.15
N ARG A 853 -32.27 31.58 -18.04
CA ARG A 853 -32.65 30.72 -16.92
C ARG A 853 -31.46 30.40 -16.02
N LEU A 854 -31.69 30.48 -14.73
CA LEU A 854 -30.78 30.08 -13.66
C LEU A 854 -31.48 29.10 -12.70
N PRO A 855 -31.70 27.84 -13.10
CA PRO A 855 -32.35 26.83 -12.26
C PRO A 855 -31.70 26.71 -10.87
N GLN A 856 -32.51 26.36 -9.87
CA GLN A 856 -32.02 26.11 -8.51
C GLN A 856 -31.17 24.85 -8.48
N VAL A 857 -29.97 24.94 -7.90
CA VAL A 857 -29.04 23.82 -7.75
C VAL A 857 -29.42 22.92 -6.58
N LEU A 858 -29.04 21.65 -6.66
CA LEU A 858 -29.28 20.66 -5.62
C LEU A 858 -28.23 20.74 -4.50
N LEU A 859 -28.67 20.41 -3.28
CA LEU A 859 -27.85 20.45 -2.07
C LEU A 859 -26.73 19.40 -2.14
N ALA A 860 -25.49 19.82 -1.87
CA ALA A 860 -24.36 18.92 -1.70
C ALA A 860 -24.41 18.27 -0.31
N GLN A 861 -25.04 17.10 -0.18
CA GLN A 861 -25.25 16.46 1.12
C GLN A 861 -23.94 16.20 1.89
N ALA A 862 -22.86 15.87 1.17
CA ALA A 862 -21.55 15.64 1.80
C ALA A 862 -20.99 16.90 2.49
N TYR A 863 -21.41 18.10 2.06
CA TYR A 863 -20.94 19.38 2.59
C TYR A 863 -21.96 20.11 3.47
N GLY A 864 -23.27 19.84 3.25
CA GLY A 864 -24.36 20.51 3.96
C GLY A 864 -24.73 21.88 3.39
N SER A 865 -24.25 22.24 2.20
CA SER A 865 -24.49 23.53 1.54
C SER A 865 -24.75 23.39 0.04
N TYR A 866 -25.28 24.45 -0.58
CA TYR A 866 -25.46 24.51 -2.03
C TYR A 866 -24.14 24.93 -2.71
N PRO A 867 -23.75 24.32 -3.85
CA PRO A 867 -22.52 24.72 -4.55
C PRO A 867 -22.52 26.16 -5.09
N SER A 868 -23.71 26.68 -5.39
CA SER A 868 -23.94 28.05 -5.86
C SER A 868 -25.27 28.60 -5.35
N SER A 869 -25.40 29.91 -5.26
CA SER A 869 -26.63 30.65 -4.95
C SER A 869 -26.82 31.73 -6.01
N THR A 870 -28.06 32.09 -6.36
CA THR A 870 -28.38 33.21 -7.27
C THR A 870 -28.92 34.43 -6.54
N HIS A 871 -29.03 34.34 -5.21
CA HIS A 871 -29.59 35.39 -4.39
C HIS A 871 -28.76 36.68 -4.50
N ASN A 872 -29.41 37.79 -4.83
CA ASN A 872 -28.81 39.12 -5.01
C ASN A 872 -27.68 39.17 -6.05
N LEU A 873 -27.69 38.28 -7.05
CA LEU A 873 -26.66 38.23 -8.09
C LEU A 873 -26.56 39.57 -8.85
N GLU A 874 -27.70 40.19 -9.16
CA GLU A 874 -27.82 41.48 -9.84
C GLU A 874 -27.31 42.67 -8.98
N GLN A 875 -27.31 42.51 -7.66
CA GLN A 875 -26.86 43.52 -6.70
C GLN A 875 -25.36 43.36 -6.33
N THR A 876 -24.68 42.33 -6.85
CA THR A 876 -23.25 42.14 -6.58
C THR A 876 -22.43 43.27 -7.23
N PRO A 877 -21.37 43.78 -6.57
CA PRO A 877 -20.48 44.79 -7.18
C PRO A 877 -19.81 44.29 -8.48
N LEU A 878 -19.69 42.97 -8.65
CA LEU A 878 -19.10 42.36 -9.83
C LEU A 878 -20.00 42.52 -11.08
N ASN A 879 -21.31 42.68 -10.87
CA ASN A 879 -22.29 42.81 -11.93
C ASN A 879 -22.14 44.11 -12.75
N GLU A 880 -21.54 45.17 -12.17
CA GLU A 880 -21.23 46.41 -12.90
C GLU A 880 -20.30 46.17 -14.10
N THR A 881 -19.31 45.29 -13.92
CA THR A 881 -18.39 44.89 -14.99
C THR A 881 -18.94 43.76 -15.86
N GLY A 882 -20.00 43.12 -15.40
CA GLY A 882 -20.69 41.99 -16.01
C GLY A 882 -20.02 40.63 -15.81
N TRP A 883 -20.71 39.62 -16.32
CA TRP A 883 -20.44 38.20 -16.14
C TRP A 883 -20.37 37.50 -17.49
N TYR A 884 -19.38 36.64 -17.65
CA TYR A 884 -19.46 35.60 -18.67
C TYR A 884 -20.41 34.51 -18.19
N ILE A 885 -21.46 34.25 -18.96
CA ILE A 885 -22.39 33.15 -18.74
C ILE A 885 -22.08 32.02 -19.72
N TYR A 886 -22.03 30.77 -19.24
CA TYR A 886 -21.80 29.58 -20.08
C TYR A 886 -23.01 28.66 -20.00
N GLY A 887 -23.40 28.07 -21.13
CA GLY A 887 -24.58 27.23 -21.18
C GLY A 887 -25.01 26.85 -22.59
N ALA A 888 -26.29 26.52 -22.70
CA ALA A 888 -26.97 26.25 -23.95
C ALA A 888 -28.48 26.51 -23.79
N LYS A 889 -29.19 26.60 -24.92
CA LYS A 889 -30.65 26.72 -24.91
C LYS A 889 -31.31 25.38 -24.55
N ASP A 890 -32.37 25.45 -23.75
CA ASP A 890 -33.29 24.34 -23.49
C ASP A 890 -34.25 24.13 -24.68
N ALA A 891 -35.15 23.17 -24.55
CA ALA A 891 -36.16 22.87 -25.57
C ALA A 891 -37.11 24.04 -25.86
N ASP A 892 -37.38 24.87 -24.86
CA ASP A 892 -38.25 26.06 -24.96
C ASP A 892 -37.52 27.28 -25.56
N GLY A 893 -36.22 27.15 -25.85
CA GLY A 893 -35.40 28.17 -26.48
C GLY A 893 -34.79 29.19 -25.51
N PHE A 894 -34.94 29.02 -24.19
CA PHE A 894 -34.29 29.87 -23.19
C PHE A 894 -32.85 29.46 -22.98
N PHE A 895 -31.93 30.41 -22.93
CA PHE A 895 -30.53 30.12 -22.58
C PHE A 895 -30.42 29.81 -21.08
N VAL A 896 -29.97 28.61 -20.75
CA VAL A 896 -29.79 28.16 -19.36
C VAL A 896 -28.35 28.38 -18.95
N VAL A 897 -28.13 29.23 -17.96
CA VAL A 897 -26.80 29.54 -17.43
C VAL A 897 -26.37 28.43 -16.47
N GLN A 898 -25.47 27.60 -16.96
CA GLN A 898 -24.86 26.49 -16.23
C GLN A 898 -23.61 26.91 -15.48
N ALA A 899 -22.86 27.89 -15.99
CA ALA A 899 -21.63 28.38 -15.36
C ALA A 899 -21.49 29.91 -15.38
N LEU A 900 -20.79 30.46 -14.40
CA LEU A 900 -20.52 31.89 -14.24
C LEU A 900 -19.02 32.19 -14.16
N ALA A 901 -18.60 33.33 -14.72
CA ALA A 901 -17.27 33.86 -14.53
C ALA A 901 -17.29 35.40 -14.49
N PRO A 902 -16.78 36.05 -13.43
CA PRO A 902 -16.81 37.51 -13.34
C PRO A 902 -15.82 38.12 -14.34
N ARG A 903 -16.28 39.05 -15.19
CA ARG A 903 -15.43 39.63 -16.26
C ARG A 903 -14.17 40.29 -15.68
N SER A 904 -14.33 41.06 -14.61
CA SER A 904 -13.27 41.82 -13.95
C SER A 904 -12.09 40.96 -13.47
N LEU A 905 -12.31 39.70 -13.10
CA LEU A 905 -11.23 38.82 -12.63
C LEU A 905 -10.21 38.46 -13.71
N PHE A 906 -10.65 38.30 -14.96
CA PHE A 906 -9.80 37.80 -16.05
C PHE A 906 -9.10 38.88 -16.85
N ARG A 907 -9.52 40.14 -16.71
CA ARG A 907 -8.93 41.26 -17.45
C ARG A 907 -7.48 41.46 -17.02
N LEU A 908 -6.64 41.87 -17.95
CA LEU A 908 -5.27 42.32 -17.66
C LEU A 908 -5.29 43.74 -17.04
N GLN A 909 -6.08 43.92 -15.98
CA GLN A 909 -6.28 45.15 -15.23
C GLN A 909 -6.26 44.79 -13.73
N PRO A 910 -5.08 44.75 -13.10
CA PRO A 910 -4.98 44.38 -11.70
C PRO A 910 -5.49 45.52 -10.82
N ASP A 911 -6.12 45.18 -9.70
CA ASP A 911 -6.51 46.13 -8.65
C ASP A 911 -5.28 46.83 -8.06
N ARG A 912 -4.15 46.13 -8.04
CA ARG A 912 -2.89 46.59 -7.45
C ARG A 912 -1.69 45.94 -8.14
N VAL A 913 -0.62 46.71 -8.30
CA VAL A 913 0.72 46.18 -8.65
C VAL A 913 1.64 46.27 -7.44
N VAL A 914 2.35 45.19 -7.13
CA VAL A 914 3.30 45.07 -6.02
C VAL A 914 4.69 44.78 -6.58
N PHE A 915 5.60 45.73 -6.41
CA PHE A 915 6.99 45.58 -6.86
C PHE A 915 7.90 45.00 -5.78
N GLY A 916 8.86 44.18 -6.21
CA GLY A 916 9.90 43.57 -5.38
C GLY A 916 9.50 42.20 -4.82
N SER A 917 10.41 41.23 -4.90
CA SER A 917 10.18 39.84 -4.46
C SER A 917 9.71 39.73 -3.01
N LYS A 918 10.23 40.56 -2.08
CA LYS A 918 9.87 40.50 -0.65
C LYS A 918 8.44 40.99 -0.38
N ALA A 919 8.04 42.12 -1.00
CA ALA A 919 6.69 42.66 -0.86
C ALA A 919 5.66 41.76 -1.56
N SER A 920 6.01 41.27 -2.76
CA SER A 920 5.20 40.29 -3.51
C SER A 920 4.95 39.02 -2.70
N TYR A 921 6.00 38.44 -2.10
CA TYR A 921 5.85 37.24 -1.28
C TYR A 921 5.06 37.50 0.01
N ARG A 922 5.19 38.68 0.63
CA ARG A 922 4.36 39.07 1.78
C ARG A 922 2.88 39.12 1.40
N TYR A 923 2.56 39.67 0.25
CA TYR A 923 1.19 39.69 -0.25
C TYR A 923 0.65 38.27 -0.43
N ILE A 924 1.37 37.42 -1.16
CA ILE A 924 0.94 36.03 -1.43
C ILE A 924 0.81 35.22 -0.14
N GLY A 925 1.85 35.19 0.70
CA GLY A 925 1.89 34.33 1.87
C GLY A 925 0.98 34.78 3.02
N ARG A 926 0.59 36.07 3.07
CA ARG A 926 -0.22 36.63 4.17
C ARG A 926 -1.46 37.39 3.70
N GLU A 927 -1.29 38.47 2.95
CA GLU A 927 -2.39 39.42 2.64
C GLU A 927 -3.49 38.75 1.78
N SER A 928 -3.13 37.86 0.84
CA SER A 928 -4.08 37.19 -0.06
C SER A 928 -5.14 36.32 0.65
N TRP A 929 -4.83 35.82 1.85
CA TRP A 929 -5.71 34.98 2.66
C TRP A 929 -6.17 35.67 3.95
N ALA A 930 -5.80 36.94 4.16
CA ALA A 930 -6.15 37.67 5.37
C ALA A 930 -7.66 37.95 5.43
N ASN A 931 -8.25 37.75 6.61
CA ASN A 931 -9.67 38.04 6.89
C ASN A 931 -10.63 37.45 5.84
N ALA A 932 -10.42 36.20 5.41
CA ALA A 932 -11.18 35.58 4.33
C ALA A 932 -12.71 35.78 4.47
N ALA A 933 -13.25 35.63 5.69
CA ALA A 933 -14.66 35.84 5.99
C ALA A 933 -15.16 37.26 5.63
N ALA A 934 -14.38 38.30 5.93
CA ALA A 934 -14.71 39.69 5.59
C ALA A 934 -14.59 39.99 4.08
N GLN A 935 -13.97 39.09 3.31
CA GLN A 935 -13.81 39.20 1.85
C GLN A 935 -14.88 38.42 1.07
N LYS A 936 -15.85 37.80 1.75
CA LYS A 936 -16.96 37.09 1.09
C LYS A 936 -17.68 37.98 0.08
N GLY A 937 -18.03 37.40 -1.07
CA GLY A 937 -18.67 38.10 -2.19
C GLY A 937 -17.71 38.97 -3.02
N LYS A 938 -16.42 39.05 -2.67
CA LYS A 938 -15.42 39.89 -3.37
C LYS A 938 -14.40 39.04 -4.12
N ILE A 939 -13.80 39.67 -5.12
CA ILE A 939 -12.62 39.18 -5.83
C ILE A 939 -11.40 40.06 -5.54
N SER A 940 -10.21 39.58 -5.89
CA SER A 940 -9.03 40.43 -6.02
C SER A 940 -8.12 39.95 -7.14
N SER A 941 -7.52 40.87 -7.86
CA SER A 941 -6.58 40.67 -8.97
C SER A 941 -5.33 41.50 -8.71
N VAL A 942 -4.20 40.87 -8.37
CA VAL A 942 -2.97 41.59 -7.99
C VAL A 942 -1.78 41.10 -8.79
N LEU A 943 -1.06 42.03 -9.43
CA LEU A 943 0.16 41.75 -10.16
C LEU A 943 1.39 41.96 -9.26
N CYS A 944 2.14 40.90 -9.02
CA CYS A 944 3.36 40.86 -8.24
C CYS A 944 4.58 40.72 -9.16
N VAL A 945 5.52 41.65 -9.09
CA VAL A 945 6.69 41.70 -9.98
C VAL A 945 7.97 41.53 -9.16
N GLY A 946 8.71 40.44 -9.40
CA GLY A 946 9.89 40.09 -8.61
C GLY A 946 11.05 41.07 -8.74
N LYS A 947 11.59 41.22 -9.96
CA LYS A 947 12.67 42.16 -10.31
C LYS A 947 12.40 42.74 -11.69
N HIS A 948 12.22 44.06 -11.78
CA HIS A 948 12.11 44.77 -13.05
C HIS A 948 13.01 45.99 -13.07
N TYR A 949 13.46 46.39 -14.26
CA TYR A 949 14.34 47.55 -14.45
C TYR A 949 13.61 48.88 -14.22
N THR A 950 12.28 48.89 -14.27
CA THR A 950 11.43 50.07 -14.04
C THR A 950 10.23 49.71 -13.15
N GLU A 951 9.95 50.54 -12.15
CA GLU A 951 8.76 50.40 -11.27
C GLU A 951 7.52 51.08 -11.86
N GLN A 952 7.33 50.95 -13.17
CA GLN A 952 6.20 51.54 -13.89
C GLN A 952 5.05 50.54 -13.97
N ILE A 953 3.88 50.90 -13.43
CA ILE A 953 2.68 50.06 -13.39
C ILE A 953 2.27 49.59 -14.78
N GLN A 954 2.13 50.52 -15.74
CA GLN A 954 1.65 50.18 -17.09
C GLN A 954 2.64 49.28 -17.82
N ALA A 955 3.94 49.53 -17.71
CA ALA A 955 4.97 48.68 -18.32
C ALA A 955 4.91 47.24 -17.81
N ALA A 956 4.63 47.03 -16.51
CA ALA A 956 4.48 45.71 -15.92
C ALA A 956 3.22 44.98 -16.43
N ILE A 957 2.15 45.70 -16.72
CA ILE A 957 0.91 45.15 -17.29
C ILE A 957 1.14 44.81 -18.77
N ASP A 958 1.71 45.74 -19.55
CA ASP A 958 1.96 45.60 -20.99
C ASP A 958 2.99 44.51 -21.33
N ASP A 959 3.76 44.05 -20.34
CA ASP A 959 4.61 42.87 -20.50
C ASP A 959 3.78 41.62 -20.81
N TRP A 960 2.54 41.53 -20.32
CA TRP A 960 1.63 40.42 -20.60
C TRP A 960 0.93 40.60 -21.95
N LYS A 961 1.30 39.77 -22.93
CA LYS A 961 0.89 39.88 -24.33
C LYS A 961 0.03 38.70 -24.76
N LYS A 962 -0.76 38.90 -25.82
CA LYS A 962 -1.53 37.80 -26.45
C LYS A 962 -0.60 36.64 -26.79
N GLY A 963 -0.95 35.43 -26.35
CA GLY A 963 -0.17 34.22 -26.54
C GLY A 963 0.78 33.88 -25.38
N ASP A 964 0.97 34.79 -24.42
CA ASP A 964 1.76 34.50 -23.22
C ASP A 964 1.10 33.37 -22.42
N ARG A 965 1.95 32.46 -21.94
CA ARG A 965 1.56 31.31 -21.12
C ARG A 965 2.08 31.52 -19.71
N ALA A 966 1.27 31.15 -18.73
CA ALA A 966 1.65 31.15 -17.32
C ALA A 966 1.34 29.81 -16.67
N LEU A 967 2.24 29.37 -15.79
CA LEU A 967 2.00 28.23 -14.92
C LEU A 967 0.97 28.65 -13.86
N LEU A 968 -0.16 27.96 -13.80
CA LEU A 968 -1.15 28.15 -12.74
C LEU A 968 -0.79 27.29 -11.52
N LEU A 969 -0.80 27.90 -10.33
CA LEU A 969 -0.91 27.22 -9.05
C LEU A 969 -2.29 27.52 -8.47
N HIS A 970 -3.11 26.48 -8.31
CA HIS A 970 -4.45 26.58 -7.76
C HIS A 970 -4.46 26.10 -6.31
N VAL A 971 -5.04 26.90 -5.41
CA VAL A 971 -5.30 26.51 -4.01
C VAL A 971 -6.69 26.96 -3.59
N TYR A 972 -7.49 26.07 -2.98
CA TYR A 972 -8.76 26.44 -2.36
C TYR A 972 -8.79 26.20 -0.86
N GLY A 973 -9.70 26.92 -0.18
CA GLY A 973 -10.03 26.77 1.23
C GLY A 973 -11.37 26.07 1.51
N GLY A 974 -11.80 26.13 2.76
CA GLY A 974 -12.95 25.37 3.27
C GLY A 974 -14.26 26.15 3.32
N ILE A 975 -15.34 25.42 3.61
CA ILE A 975 -16.69 25.94 3.81
C ILE A 975 -16.98 26.02 5.32
N GLY A 976 -17.11 27.23 5.84
CA GLY A 976 -17.45 27.56 7.23
C GLY A 976 -18.88 28.07 7.41
N GLY A 977 -19.13 28.84 8.46
CA GLY A 977 -20.44 29.37 8.80
C GLY A 977 -21.35 28.39 9.56
N ASN A 978 -22.67 28.64 9.51
CA ASN A 978 -23.70 27.80 10.11
C ASN A 978 -23.77 26.42 9.42
N LYS A 979 -23.53 26.39 8.10
CA LYS A 979 -23.47 25.19 7.26
C LYS A 979 -22.02 24.78 6.97
N LYS A 980 -21.18 24.73 8.01
CA LYS A 980 -19.78 24.31 7.89
C LYS A 980 -19.68 22.86 7.40
N GLU A 981 -18.71 22.59 6.53
CA GLU A 981 -18.49 21.22 6.04
C GLU A 981 -17.84 20.33 7.12
N PRO A 982 -18.07 19.00 7.10
CA PRO A 982 -17.50 18.09 8.10
C PRO A 982 -15.97 18.15 8.20
N ALA A 983 -15.28 18.36 7.07
CA ALA A 983 -13.82 18.47 7.02
C ALA A 983 -13.28 19.72 7.74
N ALA A 984 -14.12 20.74 7.95
CA ALA A 984 -13.81 21.96 8.68
C ALA A 984 -14.26 21.93 10.16
N ALA A 985 -14.61 20.74 10.70
CA ALA A 985 -15.00 20.59 12.10
C ALA A 985 -13.86 20.86 13.09
N THR A 986 -12.61 20.77 12.63
CA THR A 986 -11.41 21.12 13.41
C THR A 986 -10.87 22.47 12.94
N PRO A 987 -10.05 23.19 13.74
CA PRO A 987 -9.41 24.43 13.29
C PRO A 987 -8.40 24.24 12.15
N ILE A 988 -8.16 23.00 11.70
CA ILE A 988 -7.23 22.66 10.64
C ILE A 988 -8.01 22.29 9.38
N PHE A 989 -7.82 23.08 8.32
CA PHE A 989 -8.31 22.75 6.99
C PHE A 989 -7.15 22.76 6.00
N PHE A 990 -6.86 21.63 5.34
CA PHE A 990 -5.67 21.51 4.49
C PHE A 990 -5.81 22.18 3.12
N GLY A 991 -7.03 22.21 2.56
CA GLY A 991 -7.26 22.66 1.18
C GLY A 991 -6.86 21.63 0.13
N HIS A 992 -6.79 22.08 -1.12
CA HIS A 992 -6.34 21.31 -2.27
C HIS A 992 -5.32 22.10 -3.08
N PHE A 993 -4.48 21.39 -3.84
CA PHE A 993 -3.46 21.97 -4.71
C PHE A 993 -3.54 21.32 -6.09
N ALA A 994 -3.53 22.14 -7.13
CA ALA A 994 -3.39 21.68 -8.51
C ALA A 994 -2.52 22.63 -9.32
N TYR A 995 -1.91 22.09 -10.37
CA TYR A 995 -1.28 22.90 -11.41
C TYR A 995 -2.27 23.18 -12.53
N GLY A 996 -1.94 24.13 -13.39
CA GLY A 996 -2.63 24.31 -14.65
C GLY A 996 -1.91 25.24 -15.61
N LEU A 997 -2.67 25.71 -16.58
CA LEU A 997 -2.22 26.63 -17.62
C LEU A 997 -3.16 27.83 -17.66
N ALA A 998 -2.58 29.04 -17.62
CA ALA A 998 -3.27 30.24 -18.04
C ALA A 998 -2.65 30.76 -19.34
N THR A 999 -3.48 31.17 -20.29
CA THR A 999 -3.04 31.76 -21.56
C THR A 999 -3.69 33.13 -21.74
N VAL A 1000 -2.92 34.14 -22.16
CA VAL A 1000 -3.48 35.45 -22.50
C VAL A 1000 -4.10 35.38 -23.90
N ILE A 1001 -5.41 35.55 -23.97
CA ILE A 1001 -6.17 35.55 -25.22
C ILE A 1001 -6.83 36.91 -25.44
N ARG A 1002 -7.24 37.18 -26.69
CA ARG A 1002 -8.11 38.31 -27.01
C ARG A 1002 -9.54 37.78 -27.10
N ASP A 1003 -10.42 38.26 -26.23
CA ASP A 1003 -11.81 37.80 -26.17
C ASP A 1003 -12.62 38.33 -27.37
N PRO A 1004 -13.30 37.48 -28.13
CA PRO A 1004 -14.06 37.89 -29.32
C PRO A 1004 -15.37 38.64 -29.02
N LEU A 1005 -15.85 38.69 -27.78
CA LEU A 1005 -17.04 39.47 -27.40
C LEU A 1005 -16.67 40.88 -26.97
N SER A 1006 -15.73 41.01 -26.04
CA SER A 1006 -15.32 42.30 -25.50
C SER A 1006 -14.20 42.97 -26.27
N ASP A 1007 -13.45 42.24 -27.11
CA ASP A 1007 -12.22 42.67 -27.77
C ASP A 1007 -11.16 43.21 -26.78
N GLU A 1008 -11.05 42.56 -25.63
CA GLU A 1008 -10.07 42.82 -24.57
C GLU A 1008 -9.12 41.63 -24.41
N LEU A 1009 -7.91 41.89 -23.87
CA LEU A 1009 -7.04 40.81 -23.43
C LEU A 1009 -7.52 40.27 -22.07
N ARG A 1010 -7.60 38.94 -21.96
CA ARG A 1010 -7.98 38.25 -20.73
C ARG A 1010 -7.21 36.94 -20.54
N PHE A 1011 -7.23 36.40 -19.32
CA PHE A 1011 -6.76 35.05 -19.04
C PHE A 1011 -7.79 33.98 -19.42
N GLU A 1012 -7.34 32.97 -20.15
CA GLU A 1012 -8.02 31.70 -20.36
C GLU A 1012 -7.40 30.65 -19.43
N ILE A 1013 -8.17 30.03 -18.54
CA ILE A 1013 -7.65 29.21 -17.45
C ILE A 1013 -8.09 27.74 -17.58
N GLN A 1014 -7.11 26.85 -17.50
CA GLN A 1014 -7.30 25.40 -17.53
C GLN A 1014 -6.58 24.76 -16.34
N TYR A 1015 -7.25 23.83 -15.67
CA TYR A 1015 -6.78 23.13 -14.49
C TYR A 1015 -6.39 21.70 -14.85
N TYR A 1016 -5.21 21.27 -14.41
CA TYR A 1016 -4.74 19.89 -14.56
C TYR A 1016 -4.92 19.18 -13.23
N GLN A 1017 -6.13 18.66 -13.02
CA GLN A 1017 -6.58 18.13 -11.74
C GLN A 1017 -6.07 16.71 -11.52
N VAL A 1018 -4.99 16.60 -10.74
CA VAL A 1018 -4.59 15.34 -10.10
C VAL A 1018 -5.47 15.17 -8.86
N TYR A 1019 -6.66 14.58 -9.05
CA TYR A 1019 -7.70 14.52 -8.02
C TYR A 1019 -8.14 13.08 -7.79
N THR A 1020 -8.31 12.69 -6.52
CA THR A 1020 -8.77 11.34 -6.18
C THR A 1020 -10.27 11.18 -6.45
N HIS A 1021 -10.73 9.94 -6.58
CA HIS A 1021 -12.14 9.62 -6.69
C HIS A 1021 -12.94 10.26 -5.53
N ASN A 1022 -14.04 10.93 -5.85
CA ASN A 1022 -14.77 11.81 -4.95
C ASN A 1022 -16.28 11.67 -5.14
N THR A 1023 -17.04 12.32 -4.26
CA THR A 1023 -18.50 12.25 -4.25
C THR A 1023 -19.16 13.09 -5.35
N ASP A 1024 -18.48 14.10 -5.89
CA ASP A 1024 -19.08 15.12 -6.77
C ASP A 1024 -18.97 14.76 -8.26
N GLY A 1025 -18.21 13.72 -8.58
CA GLY A 1025 -17.93 13.34 -9.97
C GLY A 1025 -16.89 14.24 -10.63
N LEU A 1026 -15.98 14.85 -9.86
CA LEU A 1026 -14.84 15.56 -10.44
C LEU A 1026 -13.85 14.53 -11.00
N THR A 1027 -13.59 14.56 -12.31
CA THR A 1027 -12.70 13.60 -12.96
C THR A 1027 -11.25 14.12 -12.96
N ALA A 1028 -10.27 13.25 -12.65
CA ALA A 1028 -8.86 13.62 -12.82
C ALA A 1028 -8.54 13.84 -14.30
N GLY A 1029 -8.05 15.02 -14.66
CA GLY A 1029 -7.83 15.39 -16.07
C GLY A 1029 -7.66 16.89 -16.27
N THR A 1030 -7.78 17.32 -17.52
CA THR A 1030 -7.74 18.73 -17.90
C THR A 1030 -9.16 19.29 -17.88
N ILE A 1031 -9.40 20.33 -17.09
CA ILE A 1031 -10.73 20.89 -16.85
C ILE A 1031 -10.68 22.40 -17.07
N HIS A 1032 -11.61 22.93 -17.86
CA HIS A 1032 -11.73 24.36 -18.10
C HIS A 1032 -12.38 25.10 -16.91
N TRP A 1033 -12.15 26.41 -16.78
CA TRP A 1033 -12.80 27.25 -15.77
C TRP A 1033 -14.31 27.02 -15.69
N SER A 1034 -15.00 26.95 -16.84
CA SER A 1034 -16.45 26.78 -16.89
C SER A 1034 -16.94 25.55 -16.12
N ARG A 1035 -16.12 24.51 -16.03
CA ARG A 1035 -16.46 23.24 -15.36
C ARG A 1035 -15.94 23.19 -13.93
N TYR A 1036 -14.67 23.52 -13.73
CA TYR A 1036 -14.02 23.35 -12.41
C TYR A 1036 -14.41 24.43 -11.40
N MET A 1037 -14.46 25.69 -11.85
CA MET A 1037 -14.78 26.83 -11.00
C MET A 1037 -16.21 27.29 -11.21
N GLY A 1038 -16.54 27.67 -12.45
CA GLY A 1038 -17.75 28.43 -12.76
C GLY A 1038 -19.05 27.63 -12.74
N ASP A 1039 -19.00 26.31 -12.88
CA ASP A 1039 -20.20 25.47 -12.93
C ASP A 1039 -21.01 25.63 -11.64
N ARG A 1040 -22.29 25.95 -11.77
CA ARG A 1040 -23.12 26.28 -10.61
C ARG A 1040 -23.45 25.07 -9.75
N GLN A 1041 -23.44 23.85 -10.31
CA GLN A 1041 -23.74 22.62 -9.60
C GLN A 1041 -22.47 21.84 -9.20
N PHE A 1042 -21.49 21.78 -10.10
CA PHE A 1042 -20.30 20.95 -9.95
C PHE A 1042 -19.02 21.74 -9.64
N GLY A 1043 -19.07 23.08 -9.76
CA GLY A 1043 -17.93 23.96 -9.56
C GLY A 1043 -17.82 24.52 -8.15
N TRP A 1044 -16.68 25.16 -7.86
CA TRP A 1044 -16.32 25.63 -6.52
C TRP A 1044 -16.52 27.13 -6.27
N LEU A 1045 -16.90 27.91 -7.28
CA LEU A 1045 -16.91 29.37 -7.21
C LEU A 1045 -17.82 29.95 -6.11
N GLY A 1046 -18.99 29.32 -5.91
CA GLY A 1046 -20.02 29.82 -5.01
C GLY A 1046 -19.79 29.49 -3.54
N ASN A 1047 -19.07 28.41 -3.24
CA ASN A 1047 -18.99 27.87 -1.88
C ASN A 1047 -17.58 27.83 -1.29
N ARG A 1048 -16.50 27.97 -2.08
CA ARG A 1048 -15.11 27.96 -1.57
C ARG A 1048 -14.35 29.24 -1.88
N PRO A 1049 -13.43 29.68 -0.99
CA PRO A 1049 -12.43 30.68 -1.35
C PRO A 1049 -11.29 30.04 -2.16
N VAL A 1050 -10.86 30.69 -3.24
CA VAL A 1050 -9.83 30.19 -4.16
C VAL A 1050 -8.75 31.22 -4.44
N CYS A 1051 -7.49 30.80 -4.45
CA CYS A 1051 -6.33 31.56 -4.88
C CYS A 1051 -5.67 30.86 -6.08
N ASP A 1052 -5.76 31.50 -7.24
CA ASP A 1052 -5.09 31.09 -8.47
C ASP A 1052 -3.89 32.01 -8.71
N ILE A 1053 -2.69 31.45 -8.74
CA ILE A 1053 -1.43 32.18 -8.93
C ILE A 1053 -0.87 31.84 -10.31
N LEU A 1054 -0.80 32.84 -11.18
CA LEU A 1054 -0.33 32.73 -12.56
C LEU A 1054 1.13 33.19 -12.64
N ILE A 1055 2.06 32.27 -12.86
CA ILE A 1055 3.49 32.57 -12.93
C ILE A 1055 3.92 32.65 -14.39
N LYS A 1056 4.25 33.85 -14.85
CA LYS A 1056 4.98 34.08 -16.10
C LYS A 1056 6.47 34.17 -15.76
N PHE A 1057 7.21 33.16 -16.21
CA PHE A 1057 8.66 33.10 -16.08
C PHE A 1057 9.22 32.49 -17.34
N GLU A 1058 9.75 33.35 -18.20
CA GLU A 1058 10.08 33.03 -19.58
C GLU A 1058 11.04 31.82 -19.73
N PRO A 1059 12.04 31.61 -18.86
CA PRO A 1059 12.87 30.38 -18.89
C PRO A 1059 12.13 29.07 -18.63
N PHE A 1060 10.92 29.11 -18.04
CA PHE A 1060 10.11 27.92 -17.78
C PHE A 1060 8.88 27.84 -18.70
N THR A 1061 8.25 28.99 -18.95
CA THR A 1061 6.99 29.13 -19.70
C THR A 1061 7.19 29.32 -21.20
N GLY A 1062 8.33 29.86 -21.62
CA GLY A 1062 8.72 30.02 -23.02
C GLY A 1062 9.40 28.78 -23.60
N ASP A 1063 9.47 28.72 -24.92
CA ASP A 1063 10.12 27.63 -25.64
C ASP A 1063 11.63 27.87 -25.80
N PHE A 1064 12.37 26.77 -25.83
CA PHE A 1064 13.75 26.67 -26.30
C PHE A 1064 13.76 26.00 -27.67
N ASP A 1065 14.55 26.52 -28.59
CA ASP A 1065 14.78 25.88 -29.88
C ASP A 1065 16.00 24.95 -29.75
N ILE A 1066 15.77 23.64 -29.85
CA ILE A 1066 16.82 22.62 -29.80
C ILE A 1066 16.82 21.91 -31.15
N ASN A 1067 17.77 22.27 -32.01
CA ASN A 1067 17.95 21.71 -33.36
C ASN A 1067 16.67 21.76 -34.21
N GLY A 1068 15.94 22.88 -34.21
CA GLY A 1068 14.71 23.06 -34.98
C GLY A 1068 13.45 22.50 -34.30
N THR A 1069 13.57 21.94 -33.09
CA THR A 1069 12.44 21.47 -32.30
C THR A 1069 12.21 22.40 -31.11
N ARG A 1070 11.01 23.00 -31.03
CA ARG A 1070 10.60 23.81 -29.87
C ARG A 1070 10.26 22.94 -28.67
N ARG A 1071 10.89 23.19 -27.53
CA ARG A 1071 10.61 22.51 -26.26
C ARG A 1071 10.52 23.50 -25.10
N SER A 1072 9.54 23.32 -24.22
CA SER A 1072 9.40 24.12 -22.99
C SER A 1072 9.24 23.23 -21.77
N ALA A 1073 9.74 23.70 -20.62
CA ALA A 1073 9.58 23.01 -19.34
C ALA A 1073 8.09 22.90 -18.98
N LEU A 1074 7.33 23.97 -19.20
CA LEU A 1074 5.88 23.98 -19.02
C LEU A 1074 5.19 22.90 -19.86
N SER A 1075 5.47 22.80 -21.17
CA SER A 1075 4.80 21.78 -22.01
C SER A 1075 5.16 20.36 -21.60
N ASN A 1076 6.41 20.10 -21.22
CA ASN A 1076 6.81 18.81 -20.64
C ASN A 1076 6.05 18.51 -19.35
N MET A 1077 5.87 19.51 -18.48
CA MET A 1077 5.12 19.37 -17.24
C MET A 1077 3.66 19.04 -17.50
N LEU A 1078 3.00 19.72 -18.44
CA LEU A 1078 1.61 19.45 -18.80
C LEU A 1078 1.45 18.00 -19.33
N ASN A 1079 2.37 17.52 -20.18
CA ASN A 1079 2.35 16.13 -20.66
C ASN A 1079 2.49 15.12 -19.51
N GLN A 1080 3.35 15.40 -18.52
CA GLN A 1080 3.48 14.56 -17.32
C GLN A 1080 2.20 14.58 -16.45
N LEU A 1081 1.53 15.73 -16.36
CA LEU A 1081 0.24 15.84 -15.65
C LEU A 1081 -0.88 15.08 -16.40
N GLU A 1082 -0.91 15.12 -17.74
CA GLU A 1082 -1.86 14.30 -18.52
C GLU A 1082 -1.63 12.80 -18.30
N ALA A 1083 -0.36 12.36 -18.29
CA ALA A 1083 -0.03 10.98 -17.96
C ALA A 1083 -0.46 10.61 -16.53
N MET A 1084 -0.16 11.48 -15.55
CA MET A 1084 -0.52 11.28 -14.15
C MET A 1084 -2.04 11.17 -13.97
N THR A 1085 -2.79 12.11 -14.53
CA THR A 1085 -4.25 12.14 -14.41
C THR A 1085 -4.91 10.93 -15.06
N ALA A 1086 -4.41 10.46 -16.21
CA ALA A 1086 -4.87 9.22 -16.82
C ALA A 1086 -4.71 7.99 -15.91
N ARG A 1087 -3.61 7.90 -15.15
CA ARG A 1087 -3.39 6.83 -14.18
C ARG A 1087 -4.25 6.99 -12.92
N TYR A 1088 -4.45 8.22 -12.45
CA TYR A 1088 -5.36 8.51 -11.32
C TYR A 1088 -6.79 8.06 -11.60
N ARG A 1089 -7.29 8.28 -12.82
CA ARG A 1089 -8.66 7.87 -13.24
C ARG A 1089 -8.92 6.38 -13.06
N ILE A 1090 -7.89 5.53 -13.11
CA ILE A 1090 -8.01 4.07 -13.01
C ILE A 1090 -7.27 3.47 -11.81
N GLY A 1091 -6.77 4.31 -10.89
CA GLY A 1091 -5.98 3.83 -9.75
C GLY A 1091 -4.72 3.07 -10.15
N ASP A 1092 -4.10 3.44 -11.27
CA ASP A 1092 -3.01 2.69 -11.90
C ASP A 1092 -3.34 1.21 -12.18
N GLY A 1093 -4.59 0.95 -12.54
CA GLY A 1093 -5.11 -0.41 -12.78
C GLY A 1093 -5.80 -1.03 -11.57
N THR A 1094 -5.74 -0.40 -10.39
CA THR A 1094 -6.41 -0.90 -9.17
C THR A 1094 -7.86 -0.40 -8.99
N GLY A 1095 -8.36 0.44 -9.91
CA GLY A 1095 -9.72 0.99 -9.89
C GLY A 1095 -9.94 2.21 -8.99
N ALA A 1096 -8.98 2.58 -8.15
CA ALA A 1096 -9.10 3.74 -7.27
C ALA A 1096 -7.77 4.37 -6.86
N THR A 1097 -7.82 5.66 -6.50
CA THR A 1097 -6.71 6.38 -5.87
C THR A 1097 -7.24 7.06 -4.62
N TYR A 1098 -6.48 7.01 -3.53
CA TYR A 1098 -6.85 7.51 -2.21
C TYR A 1098 -5.78 8.46 -1.68
N VAL A 1099 -6.20 9.44 -0.89
CA VAL A 1099 -5.28 10.37 -0.22
C VAL A 1099 -4.68 9.72 1.03
N GLY A 1100 -3.35 9.76 1.15
CA GLY A 1100 -2.62 9.36 2.36
C GLY A 1100 -1.49 10.35 2.69
N PRO A 1101 -0.84 10.21 3.86
CA PRO A 1101 0.25 11.10 4.30
C PRO A 1101 1.55 10.93 3.50
N ALA A 1102 1.62 9.96 2.59
CA ALA A 1102 2.79 9.72 1.72
C ALA A 1102 2.50 9.88 0.22
N ASN A 1103 1.22 9.82 -0.16
CA ASN A 1103 0.76 9.98 -1.54
C ASN A 1103 -0.49 10.87 -1.48
N ASN A 1104 -0.35 12.13 -1.89
CA ASN A 1104 -1.45 13.05 -1.97
C ASN A 1104 -1.32 13.91 -3.23
N CYS A 1105 -2.45 14.49 -3.63
CA CYS A 1105 -2.57 15.28 -4.85
C CYS A 1105 -1.49 16.37 -4.98
N ALA A 1106 -1.08 16.99 -3.87
CA ALA A 1106 -0.04 18.02 -3.87
C ALA A 1106 1.36 17.42 -4.13
N GLN A 1107 1.73 16.33 -3.46
CA GLN A 1107 3.02 15.66 -3.67
C GLN A 1107 3.16 15.13 -5.09
N ASP A 1108 2.12 14.46 -5.60
CA ASP A 1108 2.12 13.82 -6.91
C ASP A 1108 2.08 14.87 -8.03
N SER A 1109 1.32 15.96 -7.85
CA SER A 1109 1.38 17.12 -8.76
C SER A 1109 2.81 17.71 -8.83
N ASN A 1110 3.50 17.83 -7.70
CA ASN A 1110 4.86 18.37 -7.65
C ASN A 1110 5.90 17.45 -8.33
N GLN A 1111 5.65 16.15 -8.42
CA GLN A 1111 6.50 15.24 -9.19
C GLN A 1111 6.59 15.66 -10.67
N ALA A 1112 5.49 16.10 -11.28
CA ALA A 1112 5.47 16.57 -12.67
C ALA A 1112 6.38 17.80 -12.87
N LEU A 1113 6.42 18.72 -11.91
CA LEU A 1113 7.33 19.87 -11.93
C LEU A 1113 8.79 19.40 -11.95
N PHE A 1114 9.19 18.50 -11.05
CA PHE A 1114 10.56 18.00 -10.99
C PHE A 1114 10.97 17.20 -12.23
N ALA A 1115 10.08 16.31 -12.70
CA ALA A 1115 10.30 15.48 -13.87
C ALA A 1115 10.48 16.34 -15.14
N SER A 1116 9.69 17.40 -15.29
CA SER A 1116 9.74 18.29 -16.46
C SER A 1116 11.07 19.04 -16.58
N ILE A 1117 11.54 19.64 -15.50
CA ILE A 1117 12.80 20.39 -15.47
C ILE A 1117 13.98 19.43 -15.64
N ARG A 1118 13.94 18.25 -15.00
CA ARG A 1118 14.97 17.20 -15.16
C ARG A 1118 15.06 16.74 -16.62
N SER A 1119 13.93 16.36 -17.22
CA SER A 1119 13.86 15.87 -18.59
C SER A 1119 14.37 16.91 -19.59
N LEU A 1120 13.98 18.18 -19.45
CA LEU A 1120 14.49 19.25 -20.32
C LEU A 1120 16.00 19.45 -20.14
N SER A 1121 16.49 19.49 -18.90
CA SER A 1121 17.94 19.62 -18.66
C SER A 1121 18.74 18.43 -19.18
N GLN A 1122 18.20 17.21 -19.10
CA GLN A 1122 18.84 16.01 -19.66
C GLN A 1122 18.80 16.02 -21.20
N ALA A 1123 17.69 16.42 -21.83
CA ALA A 1123 17.61 16.55 -23.28
C ALA A 1123 18.64 17.56 -23.83
N ILE A 1124 18.86 18.65 -23.09
CA ILE A 1124 19.87 19.67 -23.43
C ILE A 1124 21.30 19.16 -23.13
N ALA A 1125 21.49 18.43 -22.02
CA ALA A 1125 22.82 17.96 -21.58
C ALA A 1125 23.31 16.64 -22.22
N ALA A 1126 22.43 15.77 -22.71
CA ALA A 1126 22.78 14.48 -23.32
C ALA A 1126 23.61 14.61 -24.60
N ASN A 1127 23.79 15.84 -25.09
CA ASN A 1127 24.61 16.20 -26.24
C ASN A 1127 25.78 17.09 -25.78
N GLN A 1128 26.63 16.61 -24.87
CA GLN A 1128 27.66 17.43 -24.20
C GLN A 1128 28.60 18.20 -25.14
N THR A 1129 28.97 17.62 -26.30
CA THR A 1129 29.76 18.29 -27.35
C THR A 1129 28.95 19.33 -28.13
N LEU A 1130 27.64 19.13 -28.27
CA LEU A 1130 26.69 20.02 -28.94
C LEU A 1130 26.15 21.13 -28.03
N LEU A 1131 26.20 20.98 -26.70
CA LEU A 1131 25.69 21.99 -25.77
C LEU A 1131 26.50 23.29 -25.83
N GLN A 1132 27.82 23.20 -25.85
CA GLN A 1132 28.69 24.38 -25.98
C GLN A 1132 28.48 25.07 -27.34
N THR A 1133 28.35 24.28 -28.41
CA THR A 1133 28.00 24.78 -29.75
C THR A 1133 26.61 25.41 -29.77
N TRP A 1134 25.60 24.78 -29.17
CA TRP A 1134 24.23 25.30 -29.09
C TRP A 1134 24.15 26.59 -28.27
N LEU A 1135 24.88 26.70 -27.16
CA LEU A 1135 24.97 27.92 -26.36
C LEU A 1135 25.68 29.05 -27.13
N ALA A 1136 26.69 28.72 -27.94
CA ALA A 1136 27.37 29.66 -28.82
C ALA A 1136 26.48 30.12 -30.00
N ASP A 1137 25.72 29.20 -30.59
CA ASP A 1137 24.81 29.44 -31.71
C ASP A 1137 23.50 30.11 -31.28
N ASN A 1138 23.14 30.04 -29.99
CA ASN A 1138 21.91 30.62 -29.41
C ASN A 1138 22.21 31.53 -28.21
N PRO A 1139 22.95 32.65 -28.41
CA PRO A 1139 23.39 33.52 -27.31
C PRO A 1139 22.23 34.15 -26.51
N SER A 1140 21.05 34.28 -27.10
CA SER A 1140 19.83 34.76 -26.41
C SER A 1140 19.17 33.71 -25.52
N GLN A 1141 19.41 32.41 -25.75
CA GLN A 1141 18.82 31.31 -24.97
C GLN A 1141 19.70 30.86 -23.80
N ALA A 1142 21.01 31.08 -23.89
CA ALA A 1142 21.99 30.67 -22.88
C ALA A 1142 21.70 31.23 -21.46
N PRO A 1143 21.43 32.55 -21.26
CA PRO A 1143 21.13 33.09 -19.94
C PRO A 1143 19.82 32.54 -19.35
N ARG A 1144 18.82 32.32 -20.21
CA ARG A 1144 17.52 31.73 -19.81
C ARG A 1144 17.72 30.30 -19.33
N TYR A 1145 18.51 29.51 -20.04
CA TYR A 1145 18.80 28.13 -19.65
C TYR A 1145 19.52 28.07 -18.29
N GLN A 1146 20.49 28.96 -18.05
CA GLN A 1146 21.14 29.03 -16.74
C GLN A 1146 20.16 29.39 -15.61
N GLN A 1147 19.29 30.37 -15.84
CA GLN A 1147 18.24 30.72 -14.87
C GLN A 1147 17.29 29.55 -14.56
N LEU A 1148 16.95 28.74 -15.56
CA LEU A 1148 16.14 27.54 -15.36
C LEU A 1148 16.87 26.51 -14.47
N LEU A 1149 18.18 26.33 -14.64
CA LEU A 1149 18.99 25.44 -13.78
C LEU A 1149 19.09 25.97 -12.35
N ASP A 1150 19.23 27.27 -12.15
CA ASP A 1150 19.28 27.87 -10.81
C ASP A 1150 17.94 27.69 -10.07
N VAL A 1151 16.82 27.90 -10.77
CA VAL A 1151 15.47 27.61 -10.27
C VAL A 1151 15.32 26.14 -9.93
N LYS A 1152 15.80 25.23 -10.80
CA LYS A 1152 15.79 23.78 -10.56
C LYS A 1152 16.43 23.46 -9.22
N GLU A 1153 17.70 23.82 -9.04
CA GLU A 1153 18.45 23.51 -7.82
C GLU A 1153 17.78 24.06 -6.57
N LYS A 1154 17.27 25.29 -6.65
CA LYS A 1154 16.63 25.94 -5.50
C LYS A 1154 15.30 25.29 -5.12
N LEU A 1155 14.49 24.91 -6.10
CA LEU A 1155 13.25 24.16 -5.88
C LEU A 1155 13.54 22.81 -5.21
N TYR A 1156 14.52 22.04 -5.73
CA TYR A 1156 14.93 20.77 -5.13
C TYR A 1156 15.36 20.94 -3.66
N ARG A 1157 16.26 21.89 -3.36
CA ARG A 1157 16.73 22.14 -1.99
C ARG A 1157 15.61 22.58 -1.04
N LYS A 1158 14.63 23.36 -1.52
CA LYS A 1158 13.55 23.90 -0.68
C LYS A 1158 12.42 22.90 -0.41
N LEU A 1159 12.01 22.16 -1.43
CA LEU A 1159 10.87 21.24 -1.36
C LEU A 1159 11.27 19.84 -0.87
N GLN A 1160 12.55 19.45 -0.96
CA GLN A 1160 13.10 18.18 -0.45
C GLN A 1160 14.28 18.40 0.52
N PRO A 1161 14.06 18.99 1.71
CA PRO A 1161 15.16 19.41 2.59
C PRO A 1161 16.00 18.27 3.20
N LEU A 1162 15.50 17.02 3.18
CA LEU A 1162 16.16 15.84 3.77
C LEU A 1162 16.80 14.90 2.73
N GLY A 1163 16.88 15.32 1.47
CA GLY A 1163 17.98 14.91 0.57
C GLY A 1163 17.90 13.57 -0.15
N ALA A 1164 16.77 12.86 -0.20
CA ALA A 1164 16.61 11.73 -1.12
C ALA A 1164 15.30 11.86 -1.91
N PRO A 1165 15.35 11.90 -3.26
CA PRO A 1165 14.15 11.68 -4.06
C PRO A 1165 13.52 10.35 -3.64
N ARG A 1166 12.19 10.24 -3.65
CA ARG A 1166 11.58 8.91 -3.53
C ARG A 1166 12.13 8.05 -4.68
N THR A 1167 12.51 6.81 -4.41
CA THR A 1167 13.10 5.92 -5.42
C THR A 1167 12.16 5.67 -6.62
N ASP A 1168 10.85 5.79 -6.41
CA ASP A 1168 9.82 5.68 -7.46
C ASP A 1168 9.78 6.92 -8.40
N TRP A 1169 10.31 8.08 -7.95
CA TRP A 1169 10.52 9.27 -8.78
C TRP A 1169 11.80 9.17 -9.64
N GLU A 1170 12.74 8.30 -9.25
CA GLU A 1170 13.95 8.00 -10.03
C GLU A 1170 13.66 6.99 -11.14
N THR A 1171 12.78 6.00 -10.90
CA THR A 1171 12.43 4.94 -11.86
C THR A 1171 11.22 5.26 -12.74
N ASN A 1172 10.54 6.40 -12.52
CA ASN A 1172 9.28 6.75 -13.19
C ASN A 1172 8.17 5.68 -12.96
N GLU A 1173 8.28 4.90 -11.88
CA GLU A 1173 7.26 3.96 -11.43
C GLU A 1173 6.25 4.73 -10.59
N PHE A 1174 5.12 5.14 -11.16
CA PHE A 1174 4.12 5.84 -10.37
C PHE A 1174 3.38 4.82 -9.50
N ASN A 1175 3.82 4.63 -8.25
CA ASN A 1175 3.13 3.80 -7.27
C ASN A 1175 1.93 4.57 -6.71
N LEU A 1176 0.84 4.62 -7.48
CA LEU A 1176 -0.41 5.26 -7.06
C LEU A 1176 -1.21 4.31 -6.16
N GLY A 1177 -1.59 4.76 -4.97
CA GLY A 1177 -2.66 4.10 -4.21
C GLY A 1177 -2.26 3.09 -3.14
N THR A 1178 -1.09 3.20 -2.49
CA THR A 1178 -0.97 2.57 -1.15
C THR A 1178 -1.78 3.39 -0.15
N THR A 1179 -2.80 2.78 0.47
CA THR A 1179 -3.50 3.44 1.58
C THR A 1179 -2.51 3.63 2.73
N MET A 1180 -2.74 4.64 3.57
CA MET A 1180 -1.96 4.87 4.79
C MET A 1180 -1.86 3.60 5.67
N GLU A 1181 -2.87 2.73 5.56
CA GLU A 1181 -3.00 1.48 6.31
C GLU A 1181 -2.07 0.35 5.82
N ASP A 1182 -1.47 0.44 4.63
CA ASP A 1182 -0.69 -0.64 4.04
C ASP A 1182 0.81 -0.61 4.43
N GLU A 1183 1.43 0.57 4.53
CA GLU A 1183 2.83 0.74 4.99
C GLU A 1183 3.02 1.99 5.89
N PRO A 1184 2.39 2.04 7.09
CA PRO A 1184 2.24 3.27 7.88
C PRO A 1184 3.56 3.93 8.31
N LEU A 1185 4.58 3.14 8.69
CA LEU A 1185 5.87 3.71 9.12
C LEU A 1185 6.67 4.28 7.95
N ARG A 1186 6.76 3.56 6.81
CA ARG A 1186 7.41 4.07 5.61
C ARG A 1186 6.70 5.32 5.10
N ASN A 1187 5.37 5.28 5.05
CA ASN A 1187 4.54 6.39 4.60
C ASN A 1187 4.68 7.61 5.54
N LEU A 1188 4.78 7.40 6.85
CA LEU A 1188 5.08 8.47 7.80
C LEU A 1188 6.47 9.07 7.58
N TRP A 1189 7.52 8.25 7.41
CA TRP A 1189 8.88 8.73 7.13
C TRP A 1189 8.99 9.48 5.79
N VAL A 1190 8.32 8.98 4.75
CA VAL A 1190 8.25 9.63 3.42
C VAL A 1190 7.49 10.95 3.50
N GLY A 1191 6.37 11.00 4.24
CA GLY A 1191 5.62 12.21 4.51
C GLY A 1191 6.46 13.24 5.28
N LEU A 1192 7.22 12.82 6.29
CA LEU A 1192 8.14 13.69 7.05
C LEU A 1192 9.30 14.21 6.17
N GLY A 1193 9.84 13.37 5.27
CA GLY A 1193 10.91 13.74 4.33
C GLY A 1193 10.53 14.83 3.33
N SER A 1194 9.23 14.96 3.02
CA SER A 1194 8.67 15.86 2.01
C SER A 1194 7.57 16.78 2.56
N TRP A 1195 7.58 17.06 3.86
CA TRP A 1195 6.48 17.72 4.57
C TRP A 1195 6.03 19.08 3.98
N ARG A 1196 6.93 19.80 3.31
CA ARG A 1196 6.60 21.08 2.64
C ARG A 1196 5.71 20.90 1.40
N THR A 1197 5.72 19.71 0.81
CA THR A 1197 4.84 19.33 -0.30
C THR A 1197 3.54 18.66 0.19
N LEU A 1198 3.44 18.31 1.48
CA LEU A 1198 2.20 17.77 2.06
C LEU A 1198 1.10 18.82 2.22
N LEU A 1199 1.46 20.06 2.52
CA LEU A 1199 0.52 21.15 2.77
C LEU A 1199 0.29 21.94 1.47
N PRO A 1200 -0.93 21.90 0.88
CA PRO A 1200 -1.26 22.57 -0.37
C PRO A 1200 -0.79 24.02 -0.47
N ARG A 1201 -1.16 24.84 0.53
CA ARG A 1201 -0.79 26.26 0.58
C ARG A 1201 0.71 26.45 0.75
N LYS A 1202 1.38 25.66 1.61
CA LYS A 1202 2.82 25.79 1.83
C LYS A 1202 3.64 25.46 0.58
N ALA A 1203 3.21 24.44 -0.16
CA ALA A 1203 3.83 24.06 -1.43
C ALA A 1203 3.72 25.21 -2.44
N SER A 1204 2.51 25.72 -2.65
CA SER A 1204 2.24 26.86 -3.54
C SER A 1204 3.09 28.09 -3.18
N ASP A 1205 3.05 28.51 -1.91
CA ASP A 1205 3.81 29.66 -1.41
C ASP A 1205 5.33 29.47 -1.61
N THR A 1206 5.84 28.25 -1.44
CA THR A 1206 7.27 27.96 -1.60
C THR A 1206 7.70 28.03 -3.07
N ILE A 1207 6.89 27.49 -3.99
CA ILE A 1207 7.17 27.49 -5.42
C ILE A 1207 7.21 28.92 -5.94
N VAL A 1208 6.12 29.68 -5.71
CA VAL A 1208 6.02 31.06 -6.22
C VAL A 1208 7.12 31.97 -5.65
N LYS A 1209 7.52 31.76 -4.39
CA LYS A 1209 8.66 32.47 -3.81
C LYS A 1209 9.95 32.26 -4.61
N VAL A 1210 10.25 31.01 -5.00
CA VAL A 1210 11.45 30.70 -5.77
C VAL A 1210 11.42 31.37 -7.13
N PHE A 1211 10.28 31.37 -7.82
CA PHE A 1211 10.11 32.07 -9.10
C PHE A 1211 10.25 33.59 -8.95
N LEU A 1212 9.62 34.21 -7.95
CA LEU A 1212 9.73 35.66 -7.68
C LEU A 1212 11.16 36.10 -7.37
N GLU A 1213 11.95 35.27 -6.67
CA GLU A 1213 13.35 35.55 -6.37
C GLU A 1213 14.24 35.55 -7.63
N HIS A 1214 13.81 34.88 -8.71
CA HIS A 1214 14.47 34.85 -10.01
C HIS A 1214 13.85 35.80 -11.05
N GLY A 1215 12.96 36.70 -10.61
CA GLY A 1215 12.42 37.75 -11.48
C GLY A 1215 11.15 37.39 -12.25
N ALA A 1216 10.42 36.35 -11.84
CA ALA A 1216 9.12 36.04 -12.42
C ALA A 1216 8.09 37.19 -12.21
N SER A 1217 7.18 37.31 -13.16
CA SER A 1217 5.97 38.14 -13.08
C SER A 1217 4.80 37.24 -12.69
N VAL A 1218 4.08 37.60 -11.62
CA VAL A 1218 3.10 36.72 -10.98
C VAL A 1218 1.76 37.44 -10.82
N TRP A 1219 0.71 36.91 -11.43
CA TRP A 1219 -0.66 37.42 -11.25
C TRP A 1219 -1.40 36.58 -10.21
N VAL A 1220 -2.00 37.21 -9.21
CA VAL A 1220 -2.73 36.52 -8.13
C VAL A 1220 -4.21 36.85 -8.26
N LEU A 1221 -5.02 35.82 -8.52
CA LEU A 1221 -6.46 35.90 -8.69
C LEU A 1221 -7.15 35.27 -7.47
N ARG A 1222 -8.00 36.03 -6.78
CA ARG A 1222 -8.75 35.58 -5.60
C ARG A 1222 -10.24 35.65 -5.85
N THR A 1223 -10.94 34.60 -5.46
CA THR A 1223 -12.39 34.57 -5.32
C THR A 1223 -12.75 34.13 -3.90
N ASN A 1224 -13.83 34.66 -3.33
CA ASN A 1224 -14.31 34.31 -1.99
C ASN A 1224 -15.83 34.14 -2.02
N GLN A 1225 -16.32 32.96 -2.42
CA GLN A 1225 -17.77 32.64 -2.44
C GLN A 1225 -18.59 33.70 -3.19
N ILE A 1226 -18.52 33.69 -4.53
CA ILE A 1226 -19.16 34.70 -5.40
C ILE A 1226 -20.23 34.06 -6.30
N GLY A 1227 -20.96 34.88 -7.06
CA GLY A 1227 -22.00 34.40 -7.99
C GLY A 1227 -23.41 34.38 -7.39
N GLY A 1228 -23.56 34.99 -6.21
CA GLY A 1228 -24.76 35.16 -5.39
C GLY A 1228 -24.36 35.14 -3.90
N TYR A 1229 -25.29 35.44 -2.99
CA TYR A 1229 -25.00 35.53 -1.55
C TYR A 1229 -25.78 34.50 -0.73
N ASP A 1230 -25.06 33.55 -0.12
CA ASP A 1230 -25.61 32.60 0.87
C ASP A 1230 -25.13 33.01 2.27
N PRO A 1231 -26.00 33.52 3.17
CA PRO A 1231 -25.58 33.97 4.50
C PRO A 1231 -25.13 32.85 5.44
N ASP A 1232 -25.44 31.58 5.16
CA ASP A 1232 -25.17 30.47 6.08
C ASP A 1232 -23.77 29.86 5.95
N ILE A 1233 -23.01 30.24 4.93
CA ILE A 1233 -21.63 29.78 4.71
C ILE A 1233 -20.62 30.90 4.86
N GLU A 1234 -19.39 30.57 5.21
CA GLU A 1234 -18.29 31.54 5.27
C GLU A 1234 -17.00 30.94 4.70
N PRO A 1235 -16.12 31.73 4.07
CA PRO A 1235 -14.87 31.21 3.52
C PRO A 1235 -13.84 30.94 4.63
N ILE A 1236 -13.27 29.73 4.64
CA ILE A 1236 -12.17 29.35 5.54
C ILE A 1236 -10.86 29.29 4.74
N ALA A 1237 -9.82 29.98 5.20
CA ALA A 1237 -8.50 29.91 4.57
C ALA A 1237 -7.84 28.54 4.84
N PRO A 1238 -7.11 27.95 3.87
CA PRO A 1238 -6.35 26.74 4.11
C PRO A 1238 -5.15 27.01 5.02
N MET A 1239 -4.81 26.00 5.84
CA MET A 1239 -3.73 26.05 6.83
C MET A 1239 -2.37 26.25 6.16
N THR A 1240 -1.53 27.06 6.79
CA THR A 1240 -0.10 27.20 6.47
C THR A 1240 0.71 27.25 7.76
N LEU A 1241 1.90 26.64 7.77
CA LEU A 1241 2.83 26.57 8.90
C LEU A 1241 3.81 27.75 8.93
#